data_AF-A0A1G7XAS1-F1
#
_entry.id   AF-A0A1G7XAS1-F1
#
_cell.length_a   1.000
_cell.length_b   1.000
_cell.length_c   1.000
_cell.angle_alpha   90.00
_cell.angle_beta   90.00
_cell.angle_gamma   90.00
#
_symmetry.space_group_name_H-M   'P 1'
#
loop_
_entity.id
_entity.type
_entity.pdbx_description
1 polymer ?
#
loop_
_entity_poly.entity_id
_entity_poly.type
_entity_poly.pdbx_seq_one_letter_code
_entity_poly.pdbx_strand_id
1 'polypeptide(L)'
;MIRIVILSLLIILSVPTNIKADVSKLLFSRLTAEDGLCDNQVMHVMQLPDERMLFTTLGNINIYDGVNFSHIHHADIEPFHLKDYHGFYHVYVDKRQMVWIKNTQSLMCFDLQQNRYITDIPEFIKEIWPEKNTITDVFVDTDYHLWLLSGRALWNDYSCKSVNLSPAWGEVQDVDVYGQYGYVFFSTGYIVCLDLKTSSVVYAKAAYSSQEAKKYDMTSMVVRTADGHFYQIRNGIEGLFLCFDTKSRTWSKLFTAHFTLHTLAVKDDADIYFTSSRGLWRYHVKNKTREEIDNYTLFDGNKMSASANTICFDRQGGVWVGTYRDGLLYAHPDRYPFRNIDSTSLSFDTQATSVVDSRGYLWECTTDGLRLTRNGKVSMVYSEDGLSNDCVCAIVEDKEHCMWVSTANGISCIEVKKDGGLKINSYRHADGVQRGDYIIGRAKLLDDGSIAMEGKNGCTVFHPNELMRMRNIQLNPILRRMTKNDHEISLDFSALNYAFPQHTYYKYTLTLDRDSTVTILRPGVDRSYIDDNGALHLTLLKLKPGKYQLKVEASLDADRWTGKAKVVSFEILPPWWQSTWAYVIYTLLTICIVVGGMALYSYNQRKRMMRQMKEERLMARIEGLMEQCARYEDEHQSAKPTQEKEENEMDAQDSEFLKKAIALVEKNLGKQYTVEQLSSDLCMERTGLYKKLSAIVDKSPSLFMRSIRLSHAARLIREANHSLAEIATKTGFSSASYLSRCFQEEYGCKPSEYARQ
;
A
#
# COMPACT_ATOMS: atom_id res chain seq x y z
N MET A 1 49.18 -25.19 -17.52
CA MET A 1 49.70 -24.31 -16.45
C MET A 1 49.37 -22.82 -16.67
N ILE A 2 49.39 -22.31 -17.91
CA ILE A 2 49.12 -20.88 -18.21
C ILE A 2 47.64 -20.45 -18.00
N ARG A 3 46.66 -21.36 -18.14
CA ARG A 3 45.24 -21.07 -17.86
C ARG A 3 44.88 -20.94 -16.38
N ILE A 4 45.68 -21.49 -15.46
CA ILE A 4 45.43 -21.40 -14.02
C ILE A 4 45.99 -20.08 -13.46
N VAL A 5 47.07 -19.56 -14.04
CA VAL A 5 47.68 -18.27 -13.66
C VAL A 5 46.82 -17.07 -14.08
N ILE A 6 46.10 -17.17 -15.21
CA ILE A 6 45.17 -16.11 -15.65
C ILE A 6 43.89 -16.08 -14.79
N LEU A 7 43.43 -17.22 -14.28
CA LEU A 7 42.29 -17.28 -13.37
C LEU A 7 42.62 -16.72 -11.96
N SER A 8 43.86 -16.91 -11.48
CA SER A 8 44.29 -16.35 -10.20
C SER A 8 44.66 -14.86 -10.26
N LEU A 9 45.02 -14.32 -11.44
CA LEU A 9 45.21 -12.87 -11.63
C LEU A 9 43.90 -12.08 -11.76
N LEU A 10 42.81 -12.70 -12.22
CA LEU A 10 41.48 -12.06 -12.31
C LEU A 10 40.73 -11.97 -10.97
N ILE A 11 41.12 -12.76 -9.96
CA ILE A 11 40.50 -12.73 -8.62
C ILE A 11 41.14 -11.66 -7.71
N ILE A 12 42.29 -11.08 -8.10
CA ILE A 12 43.01 -10.07 -7.30
C ILE A 12 42.57 -8.63 -7.64
N LEU A 13 41.73 -8.42 -8.67
CA LEU A 13 41.27 -7.10 -9.11
C LEU A 13 39.86 -6.69 -8.65
N SER A 14 39.27 -7.43 -7.70
CA SER A 14 38.01 -7.05 -7.05
C SER A 14 38.13 -7.03 -5.53
N VAL A 15 39.21 -6.44 -5.00
CA VAL A 15 39.14 -5.92 -3.63
C VAL A 15 38.39 -4.60 -3.75
N PRO A 16 37.13 -4.48 -3.30
CA PRO A 16 36.54 -3.17 -3.12
C PRO A 16 37.48 -2.43 -2.17
N THR A 17 38.17 -1.41 -2.68
CA THR A 17 38.77 -0.42 -1.81
C THR A 17 37.60 0.23 -1.10
N ASN A 18 37.27 -0.26 0.09
CA ASN A 18 36.39 0.43 1.02
C ASN A 18 37.09 1.75 1.32
N ILE A 19 36.73 2.78 0.56
CA ILE A 19 37.09 4.14 0.92
C ILE A 19 36.37 4.37 2.25
N LYS A 20 37.18 4.49 3.30
CA LYS A 20 36.70 4.77 4.65
C LYS A 20 36.03 6.13 4.62
N ALA A 21 34.71 6.15 4.49
CA ALA A 21 33.99 7.41 4.44
C ALA A 21 34.00 8.02 5.83
N ASP A 22 34.63 9.19 5.91
CA ASP A 22 34.73 10.02 7.09
C ASP A 22 33.44 10.83 7.25
N VAL A 23 32.75 10.65 8.37
CA VAL A 23 31.47 11.33 8.65
C VAL A 23 31.61 12.85 8.59
N SER A 24 32.77 13.41 8.93
CA SER A 24 33.02 14.87 8.86
C SER A 24 33.03 15.42 7.42
N LYS A 25 33.21 14.54 6.43
CA LYS A 25 33.28 14.89 5.00
C LYS A 25 31.99 14.56 4.24
N LEU A 26 31.00 14.01 4.93
CA LEU A 26 29.73 13.66 4.34
C LEU A 26 28.80 14.87 4.23
N LEU A 27 28.01 14.87 3.17
CA LEU A 27 26.90 15.81 2.98
C LEU A 27 25.62 15.18 3.54
N PHE A 28 24.99 15.88 4.47
CA PHE A 28 23.79 15.41 5.16
C PHE A 28 22.52 15.97 4.53
N SER A 29 21.50 15.12 4.43
CA SER A 29 20.12 15.54 4.27
C SER A 29 19.46 15.61 5.64
N ARG A 30 18.64 16.63 5.83
CA ARG A 30 17.87 16.83 7.05
C ARG A 30 16.45 16.29 6.86
N LEU A 31 15.96 15.56 7.85
CA LEU A 31 14.59 15.06 7.93
C LEU A 31 13.98 15.55 9.26
N THR A 32 12.86 16.25 9.17
CA THR A 32 12.21 16.93 10.29
C THR A 32 10.73 16.56 10.39
N ALA A 33 10.00 17.20 11.30
CA ALA A 33 8.56 17.07 11.40
C ALA A 33 7.82 17.46 10.12
N GLU A 34 8.39 18.33 9.28
CA GLU A 34 7.83 18.67 7.96
C GLU A 34 7.86 17.47 7.00
N ASP A 35 8.81 16.56 7.18
CA ASP A 35 8.97 15.34 6.39
C ASP A 35 8.17 14.15 6.96
N GLY A 36 7.43 14.36 8.06
CA GLY A 36 6.56 13.36 8.69
C GLY A 36 7.09 12.75 10.00
N LEU A 37 8.27 13.17 10.48
CA LEU A 37 8.74 12.80 11.82
C LEU A 37 7.80 13.37 12.89
N CYS A 38 7.54 12.64 13.98
CA CYS A 38 6.59 13.12 14.98
C CYS A 38 7.11 14.35 15.76
N ASP A 39 8.42 14.40 16.05
CA ASP A 39 9.08 15.52 16.76
C ASP A 39 10.56 15.58 16.37
N ASN A 40 11.18 16.76 16.41
CA ASN A 40 12.57 16.97 16.00
C ASN A 40 13.62 16.56 17.06
N GLN A 41 13.20 16.16 18.26
CA GLN A 41 14.07 15.66 19.33
C GLN A 41 14.21 14.15 19.23
N VAL A 42 15.29 13.69 18.60
CA VAL A 42 15.53 12.27 18.39
C VAL A 42 16.31 11.69 19.57
N MET A 43 15.71 10.70 20.24
CA MET A 43 16.27 10.04 21.41
C MET A 43 17.14 8.84 21.05
N HIS A 44 16.69 8.04 20.09
CA HIS A 44 17.37 6.81 19.68
C HIS A 44 17.13 6.53 18.19
N VAL A 45 18.13 5.94 17.54
CA VAL A 45 18.06 5.47 16.15
C VAL A 45 18.53 4.03 16.10
N MET A 46 17.79 3.17 15.42
CA MET A 46 18.24 1.82 15.10
C MET A 46 17.63 1.29 13.81
N GLN A 47 18.30 0.32 13.19
CA GLN A 47 17.75 -0.41 12.05
C GLN A 47 17.06 -1.70 12.51
N LEU A 48 15.84 -1.92 12.03
CA LEU A 48 15.05 -3.13 12.30
C LEU A 48 15.59 -4.35 11.54
N PRO A 49 15.26 -5.58 11.97
CA PRO A 49 15.64 -6.81 11.25
C PRO A 49 15.10 -6.88 9.81
N ASP A 50 13.98 -6.20 9.52
CA ASP A 50 13.38 -6.09 8.18
C ASP A 50 13.92 -4.89 7.37
N GLU A 51 15.05 -4.33 7.80
CA GLU A 51 15.79 -3.23 7.19
C GLU A 51 15.16 -1.85 7.29
N ARG A 52 13.92 -1.71 7.78
CA ARG A 52 13.33 -0.40 8.10
C ARG A 52 14.12 0.32 9.19
N MET A 53 14.00 1.64 9.26
CA MET A 53 14.58 2.42 10.35
C MET A 53 13.55 2.71 11.43
N LEU A 54 13.94 2.52 12.68
CA LEU A 54 13.16 2.90 13.86
C LEU A 54 13.85 4.07 14.56
N PHE A 55 13.06 5.09 14.85
CA PHE A 55 13.49 6.28 15.58
C PHE A 55 12.53 6.52 16.72
N THR A 56 13.06 6.81 17.90
CA THR A 56 12.22 7.25 19.01
C THR A 56 12.42 8.73 19.23
N THR A 57 11.33 9.48 19.28
CA THR A 57 11.34 10.90 19.68
C THR A 57 10.88 11.02 21.12
N LEU A 58 10.71 12.25 21.64
CA LEU A 58 10.19 12.47 23.00
C LEU A 58 8.75 11.92 23.10
N GLY A 59 8.64 10.64 23.47
CA GLY A 59 7.39 9.91 23.65
C GLY A 59 7.04 8.91 22.54
N ASN A 60 7.30 9.22 21.26
CA ASN A 60 6.71 8.45 20.16
C ASN A 60 7.72 7.55 19.42
N ILE A 61 7.25 6.42 18.90
CA ILE A 61 8.00 5.56 17.97
C ILE A 61 7.69 6.03 16.56
N ASN A 62 8.73 6.21 15.75
CA ASN A 62 8.65 6.55 14.33
C ASN A 62 9.32 5.44 13.54
N ILE A 63 8.61 4.87 12.57
CA ILE A 63 9.13 3.86 11.66
C ILE A 63 9.21 4.48 10.27
N TYR A 64 10.40 4.45 9.69
CA TYR A 64 10.65 4.92 8.34
C TYR A 64 10.89 3.75 7.40
N ASP A 65 10.04 3.67 6.38
CA ASP A 65 9.99 2.58 5.42
C ASP A 65 10.77 2.89 4.12
N GLY A 66 11.69 3.87 4.17
CA GLY A 66 12.46 4.33 3.01
C GLY A 66 11.74 5.37 2.17
N VAL A 67 10.46 5.61 2.42
CA VAL A 67 9.66 6.60 1.69
C VAL A 67 8.98 7.55 2.68
N ASN A 68 8.18 7.02 3.60
CA ASN A 68 7.42 7.82 4.57
C ASN A 68 7.72 7.41 6.01
N PHE A 69 7.48 8.35 6.91
CA PHE A 69 7.37 8.09 8.33
C PHE A 69 5.95 7.61 8.68
N SER A 70 5.89 6.61 9.54
CA SER A 70 4.70 6.23 10.31
C SER A 70 5.03 6.40 11.78
N HIS A 71 4.17 7.05 12.54
CA HIS A 71 4.39 7.24 13.98
C HIS A 71 3.30 6.56 14.79
N ILE A 72 3.71 6.05 15.94
CA ILE A 72 2.87 5.31 16.87
C ILE A 72 2.85 6.11 18.17
N HIS A 73 1.67 6.62 18.52
CA HIS A 73 1.47 7.38 19.74
C HIS A 73 1.43 6.50 20.98
N HIS A 74 2.01 7.00 22.08
CA HIS A 74 2.05 6.33 23.38
C HIS A 74 0.98 6.83 24.38
N ALA A 75 0.15 7.79 23.98
CA ALA A 75 -0.56 8.68 24.91
C ALA A 75 -1.54 7.99 25.89
N ASP A 76 -1.96 6.75 25.62
CA ASP A 76 -3.02 6.07 26.39
C ASP A 76 -2.55 4.83 27.17
N ILE A 77 -1.24 4.55 27.24
CA ILE A 77 -0.71 3.36 27.92
C ILE A 77 0.16 3.75 29.11
N GLU A 78 -0.23 3.28 30.29
CA GLU A 78 0.61 3.38 31.48
C GLU A 78 1.83 2.46 31.34
N PRO A 79 3.06 3.01 31.45
CA PRO A 79 4.27 2.19 31.40
C PRO A 79 4.35 1.23 32.58
N PHE A 80 4.94 0.05 32.35
CA PHE A 80 5.23 -0.88 33.44
C PHE A 80 6.36 -0.35 34.32
N HIS A 81 6.16 -0.34 35.63
CA HIS A 81 7.08 0.28 36.58
C HIS A 81 8.25 -0.64 36.96
N LEU A 82 9.41 -0.46 36.30
CA LEU A 82 10.67 -1.14 36.66
C LEU A 82 11.33 -0.50 37.88
N LYS A 83 10.92 -0.87 39.10
CA LYS A 83 11.30 -0.20 40.36
C LYS A 83 12.80 0.05 40.54
N ASP A 84 13.62 -0.93 40.17
CA ASP A 84 15.07 -0.94 40.43
C ASP A 84 15.88 -0.40 39.24
N TYR A 85 15.23 -0.04 38.12
CA TYR A 85 15.93 0.48 36.95
C TYR A 85 16.17 1.98 37.06
N HIS A 86 17.42 2.34 37.39
CA HIS A 86 17.90 3.71 37.47
C HIS A 86 18.66 4.19 36.22
N GLY A 87 18.66 3.38 35.15
CA GLY A 87 19.30 3.71 33.89
C GLY A 87 18.55 4.76 33.06
N PHE A 88 19.08 5.02 31.87
CA PHE A 88 18.54 5.99 30.92
C PHE A 88 17.72 5.30 29.81
N TYR A 89 17.36 6.09 28.80
CA TYR A 89 16.60 5.65 27.65
C TYR A 89 17.35 4.60 26.81
N HIS A 90 16.78 3.41 26.68
CA HIS A 90 17.30 2.33 25.83
C HIS A 90 16.17 1.71 25.01
N VAL A 91 16.46 1.36 23.76
CA VAL A 91 15.51 0.71 22.87
C VAL A 91 16.13 -0.58 22.35
N TYR A 92 15.39 -1.67 22.49
CA TYR A 92 15.76 -2.96 21.95
C TYR A 92 14.68 -3.49 21.02
N VAL A 93 15.07 -4.37 20.11
CA VAL A 93 14.15 -5.13 19.27
C VAL A 93 14.55 -6.58 19.35
N ASP A 94 13.63 -7.47 19.73
CA ASP A 94 13.92 -8.91 19.80
C ASP A 94 13.53 -9.66 18.51
N LYS A 95 13.86 -10.95 18.45
CA LYS A 95 13.55 -11.84 17.32
C LYS A 95 12.05 -12.00 17.04
N ARG A 96 11.19 -11.69 18.00
CA ARG A 96 9.72 -11.71 17.87
C ARG A 96 9.18 -10.39 17.30
N GLN A 97 10.07 -9.44 17.02
CA GLN A 97 9.75 -8.08 16.60
C GLN A 97 9.02 -7.27 17.68
N MET A 98 9.33 -7.55 18.95
CA MET A 98 8.91 -6.71 20.06
C MET A 98 9.92 -5.58 20.25
N VAL A 99 9.44 -4.34 20.27
CA VAL A 99 10.24 -3.15 20.59
C VAL A 99 10.11 -2.90 22.08
N TRP A 100 11.21 -3.07 22.81
CA TRP A 100 11.30 -2.80 24.24
C TRP A 100 11.89 -1.42 24.46
N ILE A 101 11.16 -0.54 25.12
CA ILE A 101 11.60 0.82 25.43
C ILE A 101 11.75 0.93 26.93
N LYS A 102 13.00 1.06 27.39
CA LYS A 102 13.34 1.28 28.79
C LYS A 102 13.62 2.76 29.01
N ASN A 103 13.13 3.29 30.11
CA ASN A 103 13.56 4.56 30.66
C ASN A 103 13.58 4.44 32.19
N THR A 104 14.10 5.44 32.90
CA THR A 104 14.15 5.42 34.37
C THR A 104 12.80 5.01 34.96
N GLN A 105 12.81 3.90 35.70
CA GLN A 105 11.64 3.27 36.32
C GLN A 105 10.47 2.87 35.40
N SER A 106 10.69 2.80 34.09
CA SER A 106 9.64 2.64 33.09
C SER A 106 10.04 1.64 31.99
N LEU A 107 9.09 0.76 31.65
CA LEU A 107 9.21 -0.19 30.55
C LEU A 107 7.94 -0.18 29.71
N MET A 108 8.13 -0.05 28.41
CA MET A 108 7.06 -0.24 27.41
C MET A 108 7.49 -1.32 26.43
N CYS A 109 6.51 -2.02 25.87
CA CYS A 109 6.72 -3.07 24.88
C CYS A 109 5.72 -2.90 23.74
N PHE A 110 6.20 -2.83 22.50
CA PHE A 110 5.39 -2.67 21.31
C PHE A 110 5.56 -3.86 20.36
N ASP A 111 4.46 -4.45 19.93
CA ASP A 111 4.44 -5.53 18.93
C ASP A 111 4.37 -4.96 17.51
N LEU A 112 5.46 -5.08 16.74
CA LEU A 112 5.51 -4.58 15.35
C LEU A 112 4.60 -5.37 14.40
N GLN A 113 4.28 -6.63 14.70
CA GLN A 113 3.44 -7.46 13.83
C GLN A 113 1.95 -7.14 14.02
N GLN A 114 1.55 -6.98 15.28
CA GLN A 114 0.16 -6.68 15.64
C GLN A 114 -0.13 -5.18 15.69
N ASN A 115 0.92 -4.36 15.56
CA ASN A 115 0.86 -2.90 15.59
C ASN A 115 0.16 -2.36 16.85
N ARG A 116 0.52 -2.90 18.02
CA ARG A 116 -0.08 -2.53 19.31
C ARG A 116 0.92 -2.64 20.45
N TYR A 117 0.72 -1.85 21.50
CA TYR A 117 1.47 -2.00 22.75
C TYR A 117 0.94 -3.17 23.58
N ILE A 118 1.85 -3.80 24.32
CA ILE A 118 1.52 -4.80 25.33
C ILE A 118 1.19 -4.07 26.63
N THR A 119 -0.08 -4.16 27.05
CA THR A 119 -0.59 -3.47 28.25
C THR A 119 -0.28 -4.24 29.54
N ASP A 120 -0.22 -5.57 29.50
CA ASP A 120 0.09 -6.43 30.65
C ASP A 120 1.43 -7.15 30.42
N ILE A 121 2.52 -6.46 30.74
CA ILE A 121 3.87 -7.01 30.65
C ILE A 121 4.06 -8.23 31.58
N PRO A 122 3.61 -8.22 32.86
CA PRO A 122 3.72 -9.39 33.73
C PRO A 122 3.10 -10.67 33.16
N GLU A 123 1.89 -10.61 32.61
CA GLU A 123 1.25 -11.79 32.01
C GLU A 123 2.00 -12.23 30.74
N PHE A 124 2.43 -11.28 29.90
CA PHE A 124 3.27 -11.59 28.74
C PHE A 124 4.59 -12.26 29.13
N ILE A 125 5.25 -11.79 30.20
CA ILE A 125 6.48 -12.41 30.70
C ILE A 125 6.20 -13.81 31.25
N LYS A 126 5.08 -14.04 31.91
CA LYS A 126 4.71 -15.36 32.44
C LYS A 126 4.47 -16.38 31.33
N GLU A 127 3.99 -15.97 30.16
CA GLU A 127 3.93 -16.83 28.96
C GLU A 127 5.33 -17.23 28.47
N ILE A 128 6.33 -16.37 28.66
CA ILE A 128 7.71 -16.57 28.19
C ILE A 128 8.56 -17.32 29.21
N TRP A 129 8.47 -16.95 30.48
CA TRP A 129 9.24 -17.49 31.60
C TRP A 129 8.29 -17.86 32.76
N PRO A 130 7.64 -19.04 32.70
CA PRO A 130 6.58 -19.42 33.65
C PRO A 130 7.00 -19.49 35.12
N GLU A 131 8.29 -19.67 35.39
CA GLU A 131 8.83 -19.78 36.75
C GLU A 131 8.91 -18.44 37.50
N LYS A 132 8.73 -17.31 36.80
CA LYS A 132 8.80 -15.96 37.36
C LYS A 132 7.65 -15.10 36.86
N ASN A 133 7.15 -14.23 37.73
CA ASN A 133 6.07 -13.29 37.43
C ASN A 133 6.50 -11.81 37.57
N THR A 134 7.75 -11.57 37.95
CA THR A 134 8.31 -10.22 38.12
C THR A 134 9.67 -10.13 37.45
N ILE A 135 9.93 -8.96 36.86
CA ILE A 135 11.20 -8.62 36.22
C ILE A 135 11.82 -7.42 36.91
N THR A 136 13.13 -7.46 37.02
CA THR A 136 14.00 -6.37 37.50
C THR A 136 14.55 -5.58 36.31
N ASP A 137 14.91 -6.26 35.22
CA ASP A 137 15.40 -5.60 34.00
C ASP A 137 15.22 -6.52 32.76
N VAL A 138 15.34 -5.93 31.57
CA VAL A 138 15.22 -6.57 30.25
C VAL A 138 16.37 -6.14 29.36
N PHE A 139 16.93 -7.08 28.62
CA PHE A 139 17.96 -6.80 27.62
C PHE A 139 17.74 -7.63 26.37
N VAL A 140 18.32 -7.20 25.26
CA VAL A 140 18.36 -7.98 24.02
C VAL A 140 19.79 -7.94 23.50
N ASP A 141 20.33 -9.11 23.17
CA ASP A 141 21.69 -9.21 22.64
C ASP A 141 21.77 -8.92 21.13
N THR A 142 23.00 -8.88 20.60
CA THR A 142 23.26 -8.61 19.18
C THR A 142 22.59 -9.63 18.23
N ASP A 143 22.29 -10.83 18.71
CA ASP A 143 21.65 -11.90 17.94
C ASP A 143 20.11 -11.88 18.09
N TYR A 144 19.56 -10.81 18.68
CA TYR A 144 18.13 -10.56 18.90
C TYR A 144 17.46 -11.50 19.92
N HIS A 145 18.23 -12.14 20.80
CA HIS A 145 17.68 -12.97 21.88
C HIS A 145 17.29 -12.13 23.09
N LEU A 146 16.12 -12.40 23.65
CA LEU A 146 15.63 -11.73 24.86
C LEU A 146 16.28 -12.29 26.12
N TRP A 147 16.73 -11.39 26.99
CA TRP A 147 17.27 -11.68 28.32
C TRP A 147 16.42 -10.99 29.38
N LEU A 148 15.98 -11.77 30.37
CA LEU A 148 15.13 -11.31 31.46
C LEU A 148 15.85 -11.50 32.79
N LEU A 149 15.90 -10.44 33.59
CA LEU A 149 16.45 -10.47 34.94
C LEU A 149 15.32 -10.44 35.95
N SER A 150 15.33 -11.36 36.92
CA SER A 150 14.41 -11.36 38.07
C SER A 150 15.21 -11.54 39.36
N GLY A 151 15.45 -10.45 40.08
CA GLY A 151 16.38 -10.40 41.20
C GLY A 151 17.81 -10.68 40.75
N ARG A 152 18.27 -11.92 40.94
CA ARG A 152 19.61 -12.39 40.49
C ARG A 152 19.55 -13.54 39.48
N ALA A 153 18.36 -14.02 39.16
CA ALA A 153 18.19 -15.03 38.14
C ALA A 153 18.15 -14.33 36.79
N LEU A 154 19.16 -14.59 35.96
CA LEU A 154 19.23 -14.12 34.58
C LEU A 154 18.82 -15.27 33.66
N TRP A 155 17.75 -15.07 32.91
CA TRP A 155 17.20 -16.03 31.96
C TRP A 155 17.34 -15.50 30.54
N ASN A 156 17.49 -16.40 29.55
CA ASN A 156 17.45 -16.02 28.14
C ASN A 156 16.58 -16.96 27.30
N ASP A 157 16.04 -16.42 26.22
CA ASP A 157 15.10 -17.13 25.35
C ASP A 157 15.74 -18.17 24.42
N TYR A 158 17.08 -18.21 24.38
CA TYR A 158 17.85 -19.17 23.60
C TYR A 158 18.05 -20.48 24.35
N SER A 159 18.56 -20.41 25.60
CA SER A 159 18.80 -21.61 26.41
C SER A 159 17.54 -22.05 27.18
N CYS A 160 16.59 -21.13 27.37
CA CYS A 160 15.43 -21.27 28.25
C CYS A 160 15.80 -21.66 29.70
N LYS A 161 17.03 -21.39 30.13
CA LYS A 161 17.54 -21.68 31.47
C LYS A 161 17.89 -20.38 32.19
N SER A 162 17.80 -20.42 33.51
CA SER A 162 18.23 -19.32 34.38
C SER A 162 19.61 -19.59 34.99
N VAL A 163 20.41 -18.54 35.11
CA VAL A 163 21.69 -18.54 35.84
C VAL A 163 21.57 -17.58 37.02
N ASN A 164 21.90 -18.06 38.21
CA ASN A 164 21.95 -17.21 39.40
C ASN A 164 23.29 -16.47 39.45
N LEU A 165 23.24 -15.14 39.40
CA LEU A 165 24.40 -14.26 39.42
C LEU A 165 24.86 -13.98 40.85
N SER A 166 26.18 -13.87 41.04
CA SER A 166 26.76 -13.56 42.34
C SER A 166 26.56 -12.09 42.71
N PRO A 167 26.18 -11.76 43.96
CA PRO A 167 26.09 -10.37 44.42
C PRO A 167 27.44 -9.64 44.39
N ALA A 168 28.56 -10.37 44.41
CA ALA A 168 29.89 -9.78 44.44
C ALA A 168 30.24 -8.97 43.17
N TRP A 169 29.52 -9.19 42.06
CA TRP A 169 29.73 -8.48 40.81
C TRP A 169 28.89 -7.21 40.70
N GLY A 170 27.92 -6.98 41.59
CA GLY A 170 27.02 -5.83 41.52
C GLY A 170 25.79 -6.07 40.64
N GLU A 171 25.25 -5.00 40.08
CA GLU A 171 24.01 -5.01 39.28
C GLU A 171 24.34 -5.24 37.81
N VAL A 172 23.46 -5.96 37.10
CA VAL A 172 23.61 -6.16 35.65
C VAL A 172 23.27 -4.85 34.95
N GLN A 173 24.12 -4.43 34.03
CA GLN A 173 23.91 -3.21 33.24
C GLN A 173 23.78 -3.48 31.75
N ASP A 174 24.38 -4.57 31.25
CA ASP A 174 24.24 -4.95 29.85
C ASP A 174 24.54 -6.44 29.66
N VAL A 175 24.09 -7.00 28.54
CA VAL A 175 24.39 -8.39 28.14
C VAL A 175 24.59 -8.47 26.65
N ASP A 176 25.49 -9.35 26.22
CA ASP A 176 25.68 -9.64 24.80
C ASP A 176 26.27 -11.04 24.60
N VAL A 177 26.32 -11.52 23.36
CA VAL A 177 26.76 -12.89 23.03
C VAL A 177 27.90 -12.90 22.03
N TYR A 178 28.82 -13.86 22.17
CA TYR A 178 29.84 -14.14 21.16
C TYR A 178 30.16 -15.63 21.10
N GLY A 179 29.88 -16.23 19.95
CA GLY A 179 29.99 -17.69 19.76
C GLY A 179 28.98 -18.44 20.63
N GLN A 180 29.45 -19.37 21.45
CA GLN A 180 28.60 -20.13 22.38
C GLN A 180 28.46 -19.48 23.77
N TYR A 181 29.03 -18.29 23.95
CA TYR A 181 29.17 -17.67 25.26
C TYR A 181 28.31 -16.42 25.38
N GLY A 182 27.66 -16.27 26.54
CA GLY A 182 27.02 -15.04 26.96
C GLY A 182 27.96 -14.21 27.84
N TYR A 183 27.94 -12.90 27.69
CA TYR A 183 28.76 -11.95 28.41
C TYR A 183 27.84 -10.99 29.15
N VAL A 184 27.97 -10.97 30.47
CA VAL A 184 27.16 -10.13 31.36
C VAL A 184 28.05 -9.04 31.93
N PHE A 185 27.65 -7.78 31.76
CA PHE A 185 28.38 -6.59 32.17
C PHE A 185 27.72 -6.00 33.42
N PHE A 186 28.54 -5.69 34.43
CA PHE A 186 28.05 -5.27 35.74
C PHE A 186 28.44 -3.84 36.11
N SER A 187 27.71 -3.25 37.06
CA SER A 187 27.93 -1.90 37.59
C SER A 187 29.31 -1.70 38.24
N THR A 188 29.93 -2.77 38.72
CA THR A 188 31.28 -2.72 39.31
C THR A 188 32.41 -2.82 38.27
N GLY A 189 32.08 -2.92 36.98
CA GLY A 189 33.05 -3.09 35.89
C GLY A 189 33.48 -4.54 35.65
N TYR A 190 32.79 -5.53 36.24
CA TYR A 190 32.99 -6.93 35.91
C TYR A 190 32.32 -7.27 34.57
N ILE A 191 33.02 -8.08 33.78
CA ILE A 191 32.44 -8.91 32.72
C ILE A 191 32.48 -10.36 33.17
N VAL A 192 31.34 -11.04 33.09
CA VAL A 192 31.20 -12.47 33.42
C VAL A 192 30.85 -13.22 32.15
N CYS A 193 31.69 -14.17 31.78
CA CYS A 193 31.47 -15.06 30.65
C CYS A 193 30.73 -16.32 31.13
N LEU A 194 29.61 -16.61 30.50
CA LEU A 194 28.74 -17.76 30.73
C LEU A 194 28.78 -18.67 29.52
N ASP A 195 28.87 -19.98 29.73
CA ASP A 195 28.61 -20.95 28.68
C ASP A 195 27.10 -21.15 28.54
N LEU A 196 26.53 -20.81 27.38
CA LEU A 196 25.09 -20.83 27.16
C LEU A 196 24.50 -22.25 27.14
N LYS A 197 25.32 -23.26 26.86
CA LYS A 197 24.87 -24.66 26.78
C LYS A 197 24.75 -25.29 28.17
N THR A 198 25.76 -25.07 29.01
CA THR A 198 25.82 -25.60 30.38
C THR A 198 25.22 -24.64 31.41
N SER A 199 25.00 -23.37 31.05
CA SER A 199 24.54 -22.31 31.95
C SER A 199 25.52 -22.09 33.13
N SER A 200 26.82 -22.33 32.91
CA SER A 200 27.86 -22.21 33.93
C SER A 200 28.78 -21.02 33.69
N VAL A 201 29.27 -20.41 34.75
CA VAL A 201 30.28 -19.34 34.69
C VAL A 201 31.62 -19.91 34.24
N VAL A 202 32.18 -19.39 33.16
CA VAL A 202 33.49 -19.76 32.62
C VAL A 202 34.60 -18.93 33.28
N TYR A 203 34.40 -17.62 33.34
CA TYR A 203 35.31 -16.70 34.04
C TYR A 203 34.63 -15.37 34.37
N ALA A 204 35.24 -14.62 35.28
CA ALA A 204 34.87 -13.24 35.59
C ALA A 204 36.12 -12.35 35.60
N LYS A 205 36.03 -11.16 35.02
CA LYS A 205 37.14 -10.19 34.93
C LYS A 205 36.65 -8.78 35.21
N ALA A 206 37.28 -8.10 36.16
CA ALA A 206 37.05 -6.68 36.41
C ALA A 206 37.89 -5.81 35.47
N ALA A 207 37.32 -4.72 34.98
CA ALA A 207 38.04 -3.70 34.21
C ALA A 207 39.00 -2.87 35.07
N TYR A 208 38.67 -2.70 36.35
CA TYR A 208 39.39 -1.84 37.29
C TYR A 208 39.08 -2.23 38.75
N SER A 209 39.70 -1.51 39.69
CA SER A 209 39.49 -1.71 41.13
C SER A 209 38.09 -1.29 41.60
N SER A 210 37.61 -1.85 42.71
CA SER A 210 36.31 -1.49 43.31
C SER A 210 36.21 -0.01 43.72
N GLN A 211 37.33 0.67 43.96
CA GLN A 211 37.33 2.10 44.26
C GLN A 211 37.15 2.95 42.99
N GLU A 212 37.74 2.53 41.88
CA GLU A 212 37.56 3.18 40.56
C GLU A 212 36.15 2.94 40.02
N ALA A 213 35.52 1.80 40.33
CA ALA A 213 34.17 1.47 39.90
C ALA A 213 33.12 2.55 40.24
N LYS A 214 33.24 3.20 41.41
CA LYS A 214 32.33 4.27 41.85
C LYS A 214 32.33 5.51 40.95
N LYS A 215 33.29 5.62 40.02
CA LYS A 215 33.32 6.71 39.04
C LYS A 215 32.46 6.43 37.82
N TYR A 216 32.09 5.16 37.59
CA TYR A 216 31.57 4.65 36.31
C TYR A 216 30.40 3.67 36.49
N ASP A 217 29.64 3.78 37.57
CA ASP A 217 28.63 2.81 38.02
C ASP A 217 27.19 3.17 37.62
N MET A 218 26.94 4.30 36.96
CA MET A 218 25.59 4.73 36.60
C MET A 218 25.05 4.05 35.33
N THR A 219 25.78 4.15 34.21
CA THR A 219 25.28 3.66 32.91
C THR A 219 26.33 2.87 32.18
N SER A 220 25.87 1.97 31.30
CA SER A 220 26.71 1.19 30.40
C SER A 220 25.98 1.02 29.07
N MET A 221 26.72 1.08 27.97
CA MET A 221 26.28 0.59 26.66
C MET A 221 27.43 -0.18 26.04
N VAL A 222 27.12 -1.38 25.55
CA VAL A 222 28.06 -2.29 24.91
C VAL A 222 27.73 -2.44 23.43
N VAL A 223 28.77 -2.46 22.60
CA VAL A 223 28.67 -2.83 21.19
C VAL A 223 29.75 -3.87 20.88
N ARG A 224 29.32 -5.00 20.31
CA ARG A 224 30.20 -6.08 19.89
C ARG A 224 30.63 -5.93 18.43
N THR A 225 31.88 -6.26 18.16
CA THR A 225 32.41 -6.42 16.79
C THR A 225 32.45 -7.87 16.34
N ALA A 226 32.55 -8.08 15.02
CA ALA A 226 32.58 -9.42 14.42
C ALA A 226 33.79 -10.25 14.89
N ASP A 227 34.91 -9.60 15.21
CA ASP A 227 36.16 -10.25 15.64
C ASP A 227 36.18 -10.64 17.13
N GLY A 228 35.13 -10.30 17.87
CA GLY A 228 34.93 -10.67 19.27
C GLY A 228 35.44 -9.63 20.28
N HIS A 229 35.59 -8.37 19.89
CA HIS A 229 35.78 -7.29 20.86
C HIS A 229 34.43 -6.74 21.33
N PHE A 230 34.39 -6.34 22.60
CA PHE A 230 33.29 -5.58 23.18
C PHE A 230 33.78 -4.17 23.49
N TYR A 231 33.27 -3.19 22.77
CA TYR A 231 33.46 -1.80 23.11
C TYR A 231 32.38 -1.37 24.08
N GLN A 232 32.78 -0.71 25.17
CA GLN A 232 31.86 -0.31 26.22
C GLN A 232 32.09 1.15 26.59
N ILE A 233 31.02 1.93 26.54
CA ILE A 233 30.96 3.25 27.17
C ILE A 233 30.31 3.11 28.54
N ARG A 234 30.88 3.79 29.54
CA ARG A 234 30.34 3.83 30.91
C ARG A 234 30.29 5.27 31.38
N ASN A 235 29.26 5.59 32.17
CA ASN A 235 29.15 6.90 32.81
C ASN A 235 28.95 6.75 34.32
N GLY A 236 29.36 7.79 35.04
CA GLY A 236 29.10 8.02 36.45
C GLY A 236 29.48 9.46 36.78
N ILE A 237 30.50 9.63 37.63
CA ILE A 237 31.14 10.93 37.85
C ILE A 237 31.87 11.39 36.59
N GLU A 238 32.43 10.44 35.84
CA GLU A 238 33.14 10.66 34.58
C GLU A 238 32.66 9.65 33.53
N GLY A 239 32.87 9.98 32.25
CA GLY A 239 32.73 9.04 31.15
C GLY A 239 33.98 8.19 30.98
N LEU A 240 33.82 6.93 30.59
CA LEU A 240 34.90 5.99 30.34
C LEU A 240 34.61 5.17 29.09
N PHE A 241 35.61 5.06 28.22
CA PHE A 241 35.56 4.20 27.04
C PHE A 241 36.58 3.06 27.15
N LEU A 242 36.09 1.83 27.03
CA LEU A 242 36.84 0.59 27.19
C LEU A 242 36.67 -0.33 25.99
N CYS A 243 37.61 -1.25 25.83
CA CYS A 243 37.49 -2.41 24.97
C CYS A 243 37.86 -3.67 25.75
N PHE A 244 37.05 -4.72 25.62
CA PHE A 244 37.36 -6.06 26.11
C PHE A 244 37.58 -7.01 24.94
N ASP A 245 38.73 -7.68 24.91
CA ASP A 245 39.02 -8.73 23.94
C ASP A 245 38.66 -10.09 24.53
N THR A 246 37.74 -10.80 23.89
CA THR A 246 37.29 -12.14 24.32
C THR A 246 38.36 -13.22 24.20
N LYS A 247 39.32 -13.08 23.29
CA LYS A 247 40.37 -14.08 23.04
C LYS A 247 41.47 -13.96 24.10
N SER A 248 41.99 -12.75 24.32
CA SER A 248 43.00 -12.52 25.36
C SER A 248 42.40 -12.40 26.77
N ARG A 249 41.09 -12.15 26.87
CA ARG A 249 40.34 -11.91 28.13
C ARG A 249 40.89 -10.71 28.90
N THR A 250 41.29 -9.68 28.17
CA THR A 250 41.89 -8.47 28.73
C THR A 250 41.07 -7.23 28.45
N TRP A 251 41.08 -6.32 29.42
CA TRP A 251 40.51 -4.99 29.28
C TRP A 251 41.57 -4.00 28.81
N SER A 252 41.19 -3.13 27.89
CA SER A 252 41.97 -1.99 27.42
C SER A 252 41.18 -0.71 27.67
N LYS A 253 41.73 0.17 28.52
CA LYS A 253 41.20 1.52 28.72
C LYS A 253 41.60 2.41 27.56
N LEU A 254 40.62 2.93 26.83
CA LEU A 254 40.87 3.73 25.62
C LEU A 254 40.99 5.22 25.97
N PHE A 255 40.00 5.78 26.67
CA PHE A 255 40.09 7.13 27.24
C PHE A 255 39.07 7.37 28.37
N THR A 256 39.28 8.44 29.13
CA THR A 256 38.33 9.01 30.08
C THR A 256 37.83 10.36 29.59
N ALA A 257 36.58 10.68 29.86
CA ALA A 257 35.95 11.95 29.51
C ALA A 257 35.34 12.60 30.74
N HIS A 258 35.45 13.93 30.85
CA HIS A 258 34.79 14.72 31.88
C HIS A 258 33.37 15.16 31.45
N PHE A 259 32.74 14.36 30.59
CA PHE A 259 31.40 14.57 30.05
C PHE A 259 30.74 13.22 29.79
N THR A 260 29.41 13.22 29.73
CA THR A 260 28.60 12.03 29.52
C THR A 260 28.66 11.56 28.07
N LEU A 261 28.87 10.26 27.89
CA LEU A 261 28.79 9.55 26.60
C LEU A 261 27.37 9.01 26.41
N HIS A 262 26.78 9.13 25.22
CA HIS A 262 25.38 8.78 24.97
C HIS A 262 25.24 7.49 24.17
N THR A 263 25.61 7.50 22.89
CA THR A 263 25.51 6.35 21.99
C THR A 263 26.89 5.97 21.47
N LEU A 264 27.08 4.68 21.21
CA LEU A 264 28.27 4.10 20.59
C LEU A 264 27.88 3.41 19.28
N ALA A 265 28.60 3.68 18.19
CA ALA A 265 28.41 3.01 16.92
C ALA A 265 29.76 2.62 16.31
N VAL A 266 29.91 1.35 15.96
CA VAL A 266 31.11 0.84 15.29
C VAL A 266 30.81 0.70 13.81
N LYS A 267 31.57 1.41 12.96
CA LYS A 267 31.44 1.33 11.50
C LYS A 267 32.24 0.15 10.96
N ASP A 268 33.52 0.13 11.32
CA ASP A 268 34.50 -0.89 10.99
C ASP A 268 35.46 -1.04 12.18
N ASP A 269 36.24 -2.12 12.26
CA ASP A 269 37.25 -2.34 13.32
C ASP A 269 38.35 -1.25 13.38
N ALA A 270 38.31 -0.25 12.50
CA ALA A 270 39.25 0.87 12.44
C ALA A 270 38.72 2.17 13.06
N ASP A 271 37.42 2.44 12.97
CA ASP A 271 36.82 3.73 13.29
C ASP A 271 35.52 3.55 14.08
N ILE A 272 35.48 4.16 15.26
CA ILE A 272 34.36 4.09 16.19
C ILE A 272 33.81 5.49 16.40
N TYR A 273 32.50 5.61 16.36
CA TYR A 273 31.81 6.87 16.57
C TYR A 273 31.05 6.83 17.89
N PHE A 274 31.06 7.94 18.61
CA PHE A 274 30.28 8.07 19.83
C PHE A 274 29.69 9.47 19.95
N THR A 275 28.48 9.55 20.47
CA THR A 275 27.82 10.81 20.79
C THR A 275 28.03 11.15 22.26
N SER A 276 27.96 12.44 22.58
CA SER A 276 28.18 12.96 23.92
C SER A 276 27.40 14.25 24.13
N SER A 277 27.37 14.75 25.35
CA SER A 277 26.80 16.07 25.64
C SER A 277 27.54 17.23 24.95
N ARG A 278 28.69 16.95 24.32
CA ARG A 278 29.48 17.91 23.53
C ARG A 278 29.37 17.68 22.02
N GLY A 279 28.59 16.71 21.56
CA GLY A 279 28.42 16.40 20.14
C GLY A 279 29.00 15.05 19.74
N LEU A 280 29.31 14.91 18.46
CA LEU A 280 29.78 13.67 17.83
C LEU A 280 31.31 13.60 17.79
N TRP A 281 31.84 12.44 18.11
CA TRP A 281 33.27 12.17 18.11
C TRP A 281 33.60 10.93 17.30
N ARG A 282 34.80 10.92 16.73
CA ARG A 282 35.41 9.77 16.07
C ARG A 282 36.64 9.32 16.86
N TYR A 283 36.77 8.02 17.08
CA TYR A 283 37.95 7.39 17.66
C TYR A 283 38.62 6.47 16.63
N HIS A 284 39.87 6.76 16.33
CA HIS A 284 40.70 5.94 15.45
C HIS A 284 41.39 4.85 16.26
N VAL A 285 40.94 3.60 16.10
CA VAL A 285 41.42 2.47 16.91
C VAL A 285 42.93 2.23 16.73
N LYS A 286 43.44 2.35 15.50
CA LYS A 286 44.86 2.11 15.18
C LYS A 286 45.80 3.13 15.80
N ASN A 287 45.44 4.42 15.71
CA ASN A 287 46.28 5.53 16.14
C ASN A 287 46.01 5.92 17.60
N LYS A 288 44.93 5.39 18.19
CA LYS A 288 44.43 5.76 19.52
C LYS A 288 44.16 7.25 19.68
N THR A 289 43.80 7.91 18.59
CA THR A 289 43.46 9.33 18.55
C THR A 289 41.95 9.52 18.47
N ARG A 290 41.46 10.64 18.99
CA ARG A 290 40.07 11.05 18.86
C ARG A 290 39.98 12.41 18.17
N GLU A 291 38.93 12.60 17.41
CA GLU A 291 38.61 13.82 16.68
C GLU A 291 37.17 14.22 17.01
N GLU A 292 36.96 15.50 17.30
CA GLU A 292 35.63 16.08 17.46
C GLU A 292 35.09 16.46 16.08
N ILE A 293 33.83 16.13 15.81
CA ILE A 293 33.14 16.58 14.61
C ILE A 293 32.29 17.77 15.02
N ASP A 294 32.80 18.98 14.81
CA ASP A 294 32.17 20.21 15.31
C ASP A 294 30.92 20.64 14.52
N ASN A 295 30.89 20.31 13.22
CA ASN A 295 29.83 20.72 12.32
C ASN A 295 29.48 19.63 11.30
N TYR A 296 28.21 19.61 10.91
CA TYR A 296 27.71 18.85 9.76
C TYR A 296 27.55 19.80 8.57
N THR A 297 28.02 19.39 7.40
CA THR A 297 27.71 20.10 6.16
C THR A 297 26.46 19.50 5.55
N LEU A 298 25.43 20.32 5.41
CA LEU A 298 24.21 19.94 4.70
C LEU A 298 24.44 19.95 3.18
N PHE A 299 23.55 19.27 2.47
CA PHE A 299 23.57 19.21 1.01
C PHE A 299 23.52 20.61 0.34
N ASP A 300 22.85 21.59 0.94
CA ASP A 300 22.79 22.97 0.44
C ASP A 300 24.08 23.78 0.72
N GLY A 301 25.09 23.15 1.33
CA GLY A 301 26.36 23.77 1.71
C GLY A 301 26.34 24.44 3.09
N ASN A 302 25.17 24.55 3.73
CA ASN A 302 25.07 25.16 5.06
C ASN A 302 25.73 24.27 6.12
N LYS A 303 26.41 24.91 7.07
CA LYS A 303 27.01 24.22 8.22
C LYS A 303 26.05 24.28 9.40
N MET A 304 25.86 23.15 10.04
CA MET A 304 25.09 23.01 11.27
C MET A 304 26.00 22.58 12.41
N SER A 305 25.75 23.12 13.60
CA SER A 305 26.46 22.68 14.80
C SER A 305 26.17 21.22 15.10
N ALA A 306 27.18 20.46 15.51
CA ALA A 306 27.10 19.02 15.68
C ALA A 306 26.39 18.56 16.97
N SER A 307 25.11 18.90 17.12
CA SER A 307 24.29 18.53 18.28
C SER A 307 23.69 17.12 18.16
N ALA A 308 24.55 16.09 18.12
CA ALA A 308 24.12 14.70 18.03
C ALA A 308 23.80 14.09 19.40
N ASN A 309 22.62 13.48 19.51
CA ASN A 309 22.20 12.69 20.65
C ASN A 309 22.48 11.19 20.41
N THR A 310 22.22 10.72 19.19
CA THR A 310 22.35 9.30 18.83
C THR A 310 22.88 9.14 17.39
N ILE A 311 23.48 7.99 17.10
CA ILE A 311 24.07 7.67 15.80
C ILE A 311 23.88 6.18 15.48
N CYS A 312 23.61 5.87 14.22
CA CYS A 312 23.46 4.49 13.72
C CYS A 312 24.00 4.38 12.30
N PHE A 313 24.71 3.29 11.99
CA PHE A 313 25.06 2.94 10.61
C PHE A 313 24.03 1.94 10.07
N ASP A 314 23.51 2.21 8.89
CA ASP A 314 22.59 1.28 8.22
C ASP A 314 23.36 0.21 7.43
N ARG A 315 22.66 -0.89 7.07
CA ARG A 315 23.22 -1.99 6.27
C ARG A 315 23.61 -1.59 4.84
N GLN A 316 23.21 -0.42 4.35
CA GLN A 316 23.58 0.10 3.02
C GLN A 316 24.88 0.91 3.08
N GLY A 317 25.42 1.20 4.28
CA GLY A 317 26.64 1.98 4.47
C GLY A 317 26.40 3.46 4.78
N GLY A 318 25.14 3.86 4.94
CA GLY A 318 24.73 5.20 5.35
C GLY A 318 24.84 5.40 6.86
N VAL A 319 24.84 6.67 7.26
CA VAL A 319 24.90 7.10 8.66
C VAL A 319 23.68 7.94 8.98
N TRP A 320 23.00 7.56 10.04
CA TRP A 320 21.87 8.25 10.63
C TRP A 320 22.31 8.90 11.93
N VAL A 321 22.05 10.19 12.08
CA VAL A 321 22.36 10.97 13.27
C VAL A 321 21.07 11.59 13.79
N GLY A 322 20.67 11.22 15.01
CA GLY A 322 19.57 11.86 15.70
C GLY A 322 20.09 13.06 16.50
N THR A 323 19.44 14.21 16.33
CA THR A 323 19.85 15.46 16.99
C THR A 323 18.93 15.83 18.13
N TYR A 324 19.39 16.72 19.02
CA TYR A 324 18.59 17.20 20.15
C TYR A 324 17.43 18.11 19.75
N ARG A 325 17.52 18.80 18.60
CA ARG A 325 16.55 19.85 18.21
C ARG A 325 16.26 19.93 16.72
N ASP A 326 17.11 19.35 15.89
CA ASP A 326 17.11 19.59 14.45
C ASP A 326 16.55 18.43 13.62
N GLY A 327 15.98 17.41 14.28
CA GLY A 327 15.47 16.21 13.64
C GLY A 327 16.56 15.17 13.38
N LEU A 328 16.38 14.44 12.28
CA LEU A 328 17.29 13.42 11.81
C LEU A 328 18.20 13.98 10.71
N LEU A 329 19.46 13.59 10.73
CA LEU A 329 20.39 13.81 9.64
C LEU A 329 20.75 12.45 9.05
N TYR A 330 20.65 12.33 7.73
CA TYR A 330 21.06 11.14 7.01
C TYR A 330 22.11 11.49 5.96
N ALA A 331 23.20 10.75 5.93
CA ALA A 331 24.21 10.86 4.90
C ALA A 331 24.65 9.48 4.42
N HIS A 332 25.03 9.39 3.16
CA HIS A 332 25.65 8.21 2.58
C HIS A 332 26.83 8.65 1.71
N PRO A 333 27.97 7.94 1.73
CA PRO A 333 29.19 8.37 1.03
C PRO A 333 28.99 8.65 -0.45
N ASP A 334 28.14 7.84 -1.07
CA ASP A 334 27.88 7.90 -2.50
C ASP A 334 26.65 8.76 -2.86
N ARG A 335 25.88 9.28 -1.88
CA ARG A 335 24.55 9.91 -2.14
C ARG A 335 24.62 11.16 -2.99
N TYR A 336 25.66 11.96 -2.81
CA TYR A 336 25.86 13.24 -3.49
C TYR A 336 27.17 13.21 -4.28
N PRO A 337 27.19 12.52 -5.43
CA PRO A 337 28.37 12.38 -6.29
C PRO A 337 28.69 13.68 -7.05
N PHE A 338 27.72 14.61 -7.12
CA PHE A 338 27.87 15.90 -7.77
C PHE A 338 28.29 16.98 -6.78
N ARG A 339 29.35 17.73 -7.12
CA ARG A 339 29.81 18.90 -6.36
C ARG A 339 29.53 20.17 -7.16
N ASN A 340 28.88 21.14 -6.53
CA ASN A 340 28.62 22.43 -7.16
C ASN A 340 29.67 23.45 -6.68
N ILE A 341 30.34 24.10 -7.62
CA ILE A 341 31.37 25.12 -7.39
C ILE A 341 31.01 26.41 -8.12
N ASP A 342 31.58 27.53 -7.68
CA ASP A 342 31.33 28.83 -8.31
C ASP A 342 31.92 28.87 -9.74
N SER A 343 31.16 29.46 -10.67
CA SER A 343 31.46 29.48 -12.11
C SER A 343 32.77 30.20 -12.48
N THR A 344 33.27 31.08 -11.62
CA THR A 344 34.54 31.81 -11.82
C THR A 344 35.78 30.93 -11.75
N SER A 345 35.64 29.66 -11.34
CA SER A 345 36.76 28.76 -11.08
C SER A 345 37.26 27.98 -12.32
N LEU A 346 36.49 27.93 -13.42
CA LEU A 346 36.78 27.10 -14.60
C LEU A 346 36.59 27.87 -15.90
N SER A 347 37.55 27.78 -16.83
CA SER A 347 37.42 28.32 -18.20
C SER A 347 36.89 27.27 -19.17
N PHE A 348 35.84 27.63 -19.91
CA PHE A 348 35.25 26.82 -20.98
C PHE A 348 35.57 27.47 -22.34
N ASP A 349 36.58 26.97 -23.03
CA ASP A 349 37.03 27.57 -24.30
C ASP A 349 36.33 26.97 -25.55
N THR A 350 35.63 25.85 -25.40
CA THR A 350 34.98 25.12 -26.51
C THR A 350 33.47 24.97 -26.32
N GLN A 351 32.72 25.04 -27.42
CA GLN A 351 31.27 24.77 -27.44
C GLN A 351 31.03 23.28 -27.62
N ALA A 352 30.63 22.61 -26.56
CA ALA A 352 30.31 21.18 -26.53
C ALA A 352 28.84 20.89 -26.91
N THR A 353 28.38 21.43 -28.05
CA THR A 353 27.00 21.25 -28.55
C THR A 353 26.85 20.09 -29.52
N SER A 354 27.95 19.60 -30.09
CA SER A 354 28.00 18.38 -30.88
C SER A 354 29.30 17.64 -30.63
N VAL A 355 29.26 16.32 -30.63
CA VAL A 355 30.44 15.47 -30.42
C VAL A 355 30.32 14.21 -31.28
N VAL A 356 31.44 13.83 -31.89
CA VAL A 356 31.60 12.51 -32.49
C VAL A 356 32.22 11.62 -31.43
N ASP A 357 31.51 10.59 -31.02
CA ASP A 357 32.00 9.67 -29.99
C ASP A 357 33.13 8.77 -30.54
N SER A 358 33.81 8.07 -29.64
CA SER A 358 34.86 7.08 -29.96
C SER A 358 34.44 5.98 -30.95
N ARG A 359 33.13 5.74 -31.11
CA ARG A 359 32.55 4.75 -32.04
C ARG A 359 32.24 5.34 -33.41
N GLY A 360 32.40 6.65 -33.60
CA GLY A 360 32.08 7.37 -34.82
C GLY A 360 30.61 7.78 -34.95
N TYR A 361 29.83 7.73 -33.86
CA TYR A 361 28.46 8.24 -33.83
C TYR A 361 28.45 9.73 -33.57
N LEU A 362 27.64 10.47 -34.31
CA LEU A 362 27.48 11.91 -34.13
C LEU A 362 26.30 12.18 -33.19
N TRP A 363 26.57 12.92 -32.13
CA TRP A 363 25.58 13.36 -31.15
C TRP A 363 25.45 14.88 -31.21
N GLU A 364 24.23 15.38 -31.31
CA GLU A 364 23.94 16.82 -31.42
C GLU A 364 22.89 17.23 -30.38
N CYS A 365 23.23 18.23 -29.58
CA CYS A 365 22.32 18.85 -28.62
C CYS A 365 21.28 19.69 -29.36
N THR A 366 19.99 19.50 -29.04
CA THR A 366 18.92 20.34 -29.57
C THR A 366 18.00 20.80 -28.44
N THR A 367 17.17 21.80 -28.71
CA THR A 367 16.14 22.26 -27.75
C THR A 367 14.96 21.29 -27.63
N ASP A 368 14.88 20.28 -28.50
CA ASP A 368 13.76 19.33 -28.60
C ASP A 368 14.30 17.90 -28.78
N GLY A 369 15.06 17.44 -27.79
CA GLY A 369 15.65 16.11 -27.70
C GLY A 369 17.13 16.07 -28.08
N LEU A 370 17.74 14.90 -27.86
CA LEU A 370 19.12 14.63 -28.28
C LEU A 370 19.09 13.93 -29.63
N ARG A 371 19.74 14.52 -30.63
CA ARG A 371 19.85 13.93 -31.96
C ARG A 371 21.07 13.01 -32.02
N LEU A 372 20.85 11.78 -32.46
CA LEU A 372 21.87 10.75 -32.61
C LEU A 372 21.89 10.25 -34.06
N THR A 373 23.04 10.41 -34.73
CA THR A 373 23.26 9.91 -36.08
C THR A 373 24.24 8.73 -36.06
N ARG A 374 23.74 7.55 -36.44
CA ARG A 374 24.52 6.30 -36.52
C ARG A 374 24.55 5.81 -37.95
N ASN A 375 25.73 5.69 -38.55
CA ASN A 375 25.90 5.16 -39.92
C ASN A 375 24.95 5.82 -40.95
N GLY A 376 24.71 7.14 -40.81
CA GLY A 376 23.81 7.90 -41.67
C GLY A 376 22.31 7.84 -41.30
N LYS A 377 21.90 7.04 -40.31
CA LYS A 377 20.53 7.01 -39.79
C LYS A 377 20.40 7.93 -38.58
N VAL A 378 19.43 8.85 -38.63
CA VAL A 378 19.12 9.79 -37.55
C VAL A 378 18.02 9.23 -36.65
N SER A 379 18.21 9.34 -35.34
CA SER A 379 17.23 9.05 -34.28
C SER A 379 17.21 10.19 -33.27
N MET A 380 16.05 10.44 -32.67
CA MET A 380 15.89 11.38 -31.56
C MET A 380 15.73 10.60 -30.26
N VAL A 381 16.25 11.15 -29.17
CA VAL A 381 16.11 10.63 -27.81
C VAL A 381 15.43 11.71 -26.97
N TYR A 382 14.39 11.33 -26.24
CA TYR A 382 13.56 12.24 -25.43
C TYR A 382 13.55 11.85 -23.95
N SER A 383 12.86 12.65 -23.15
CA SER A 383 12.58 12.39 -21.74
C SER A 383 11.80 11.08 -21.51
N GLU A 384 10.96 10.69 -22.47
CA GLU A 384 10.28 9.39 -22.50
C GLU A 384 11.24 8.20 -22.63
N ASP A 385 12.41 8.39 -23.25
CA ASP A 385 13.46 7.38 -23.35
C ASP A 385 14.36 7.33 -22.09
N GLY A 386 14.19 8.30 -21.18
CA GLY A 386 14.89 8.40 -19.91
C GLY A 386 15.76 9.63 -19.72
N LEU A 387 15.80 10.58 -20.68
CA LEU A 387 16.53 11.85 -20.49
C LEU A 387 15.92 12.70 -19.36
N SER A 388 16.77 13.50 -18.70
CA SER A 388 16.36 14.39 -17.62
C SER A 388 15.44 15.52 -18.11
N ASN A 389 15.63 16.01 -19.33
CA ASN A 389 14.77 16.99 -19.98
C ASN A 389 15.02 17.00 -21.50
N ASP A 390 14.02 17.41 -22.29
CA ASP A 390 14.12 17.47 -23.76
C ASP A 390 14.98 18.63 -24.26
N CYS A 391 15.15 19.70 -23.47
CA CYS A 391 16.05 20.79 -23.83
C CYS A 391 17.49 20.41 -23.45
N VAL A 392 18.28 20.01 -24.44
CA VAL A 392 19.65 19.55 -24.28
C VAL A 392 20.64 20.69 -24.49
N CYS A 393 21.54 20.92 -23.53
CA CYS A 393 22.43 22.08 -23.49
C CYS A 393 23.85 21.75 -23.95
N ALA A 394 24.47 20.70 -23.41
CA ALA A 394 25.85 20.33 -23.73
C ALA A 394 26.06 18.81 -23.60
N ILE A 395 27.09 18.29 -24.28
CA ILE A 395 27.42 16.86 -24.29
C ILE A 395 28.93 16.65 -24.22
N VAL A 396 29.36 15.61 -23.51
CA VAL A 396 30.77 15.20 -23.44
C VAL A 396 30.87 13.67 -23.30
N GLU A 397 31.90 13.07 -23.89
CA GLU A 397 32.21 11.64 -23.71
C GLU A 397 33.22 11.47 -22.56
N ASP A 398 33.02 10.46 -21.70
CA ASP A 398 33.98 10.10 -20.66
C ASP A 398 35.04 9.09 -21.14
N LYS A 399 35.98 8.75 -20.24
CA LYS A 399 37.06 7.78 -20.53
C LYS A 399 36.55 6.33 -20.70
N GLU A 400 35.33 6.03 -20.24
CA GLU A 400 34.68 4.71 -20.37
C GLU A 400 33.70 4.68 -21.55
N HIS A 401 33.71 5.70 -22.41
CA HIS A 401 32.87 5.86 -23.59
C HIS A 401 31.37 6.03 -23.32
N CYS A 402 30.99 6.46 -22.11
CA CYS A 402 29.63 6.91 -21.81
C CYS A 402 29.45 8.38 -22.20
N MET A 403 28.27 8.73 -22.71
CA MET A 403 27.94 10.10 -23.04
C MET A 403 27.26 10.78 -21.85
N TRP A 404 27.76 11.95 -21.47
CA TRP A 404 27.21 12.78 -20.42
C TRP A 404 26.58 14.02 -21.04
N VAL A 405 25.31 14.22 -20.75
CA VAL A 405 24.47 15.24 -21.38
C VAL A 405 23.91 16.15 -20.31
N SER A 406 24.17 17.45 -20.39
CA SER A 406 23.47 18.44 -19.56
C SER A 406 22.18 18.88 -20.26
N THR A 407 21.13 19.09 -19.49
CA THR A 407 19.81 19.50 -19.97
C THR A 407 19.32 20.71 -19.17
N ALA A 408 18.19 21.31 -19.54
CA ALA A 408 17.59 22.39 -18.76
C ALA A 408 17.24 21.98 -17.30
N ASN A 409 17.08 20.68 -17.01
CA ASN A 409 16.72 20.20 -15.67
C ASN A 409 17.42 18.88 -15.30
N GLY A 410 18.75 18.91 -15.26
CA GLY A 410 19.58 17.80 -14.79
C GLY A 410 20.64 17.33 -15.79
N ILE A 411 21.32 16.25 -15.42
CA ILE A 411 22.38 15.61 -16.21
C ILE A 411 21.96 14.18 -16.52
N SER A 412 22.10 13.74 -17.76
CA SER A 412 21.84 12.36 -18.18
C SER A 412 23.13 11.65 -18.58
N CYS A 413 23.33 10.42 -18.11
CA CYS A 413 24.37 9.50 -18.55
C CYS A 413 23.77 8.50 -19.53
N ILE A 414 24.37 8.36 -20.71
CA ILE A 414 23.92 7.46 -21.77
C ILE A 414 25.03 6.44 -22.04
N GLU A 415 24.73 5.19 -21.72
CA GLU A 415 25.56 4.03 -22.02
C GLU A 415 25.03 3.35 -23.29
N VAL A 416 25.90 3.17 -24.29
CA VAL A 416 25.56 2.48 -25.53
C VAL A 416 25.83 0.98 -25.36
N LYS A 417 24.76 0.17 -25.32
CA LYS A 417 24.86 -1.29 -25.21
C LYS A 417 25.42 -1.89 -26.51
N LYS A 418 25.97 -3.11 -26.41
CA LYS A 418 26.57 -3.85 -27.54
C LYS A 418 25.59 -4.14 -28.68
N ASP A 419 24.30 -4.25 -28.37
CA ASP A 419 23.21 -4.44 -29.34
C ASP A 419 22.76 -3.13 -30.01
N GLY A 420 23.38 -1.99 -29.64
CA GLY A 420 23.00 -0.66 -30.09
C GLY A 420 21.89 -0.02 -29.24
N GLY A 421 21.36 -0.70 -28.22
CA GLY A 421 20.42 -0.11 -27.28
C GLY A 421 21.04 1.03 -26.48
N LEU A 422 20.22 1.98 -26.03
CA LEU A 422 20.64 3.06 -25.13
C LEU A 422 20.15 2.74 -23.73
N LYS A 423 21.05 2.86 -22.75
CA LYS A 423 20.72 2.83 -21.33
C LYS A 423 20.96 4.22 -20.77
N ILE A 424 19.90 4.86 -20.28
CA ILE A 424 19.93 6.25 -19.83
C ILE A 424 19.66 6.28 -18.34
N ASN A 425 20.57 6.90 -17.58
CA ASN A 425 20.40 7.21 -16.16
C ASN A 425 20.45 8.72 -15.99
N SER A 426 19.41 9.29 -15.40
CA SER A 426 19.25 10.73 -15.27
C SER A 426 19.36 11.18 -13.83
N TYR A 427 20.12 12.24 -13.60
CA TYR A 427 20.39 12.82 -12.30
C TYR A 427 19.80 14.23 -12.21
N ARG A 428 19.11 14.51 -11.12
CA ARG A 428 18.42 15.78 -10.87
C ARG A 428 18.92 16.41 -9.58
N HIS A 429 18.26 17.48 -9.17
CA HIS A 429 18.61 18.19 -7.95
C HIS A 429 18.63 17.30 -6.69
N ALA A 430 17.75 16.30 -6.61
CA ALA A 430 17.72 15.34 -5.52
C ALA A 430 19.01 14.50 -5.40
N ASP A 431 19.75 14.34 -6.51
CA ASP A 431 21.02 13.59 -6.57
C ASP A 431 22.24 14.48 -6.33
N GLY A 432 22.04 15.78 -6.20
CA GLY A 432 23.11 16.74 -5.96
C GLY A 432 23.43 17.69 -7.11
N VAL A 433 22.72 17.54 -8.22
CA VAL A 433 22.87 18.41 -9.40
C VAL A 433 22.34 19.83 -9.06
N GLN A 434 22.94 20.88 -9.64
CA GLN A 434 22.47 22.25 -9.41
C GLN A 434 21.03 22.45 -9.92
N ARG A 435 20.29 23.40 -9.33
CA ARG A 435 18.98 23.82 -9.86
C ARG A 435 19.15 24.78 -11.03
N GLY A 436 18.23 24.72 -11.97
CA GLY A 436 18.12 25.65 -13.09
C GLY A 436 18.86 25.20 -14.33
N ASP A 437 18.76 26.03 -15.38
CA ASP A 437 19.21 25.65 -16.71
C ASP A 437 20.73 25.60 -16.81
N TYR A 438 21.22 24.54 -17.45
CA TYR A 438 22.60 24.45 -17.91
C TYR A 438 22.84 25.40 -19.09
N ILE A 439 24.07 25.87 -19.22
CA ILE A 439 24.46 26.79 -20.29
C ILE A 439 24.83 25.97 -21.54
N ILE A 440 24.32 26.40 -22.69
CA ILE A 440 24.52 25.73 -23.98
C ILE A 440 26.01 25.63 -24.30
N GLY A 441 26.47 24.42 -24.63
CA GLY A 441 27.84 24.12 -25.03
C GLY A 441 28.87 24.18 -23.90
N ARG A 442 28.47 24.37 -22.64
CA ARG A 442 29.40 24.48 -21.51
C ARG A 442 29.56 23.16 -20.76
N ALA A 443 30.27 22.23 -21.38
CA ALA A 443 30.71 20.98 -20.76
C ALA A 443 32.17 20.69 -21.12
N LYS A 444 32.92 20.11 -20.19
CA LYS A 444 34.34 19.78 -20.38
C LYS A 444 34.73 18.53 -19.60
N LEU A 445 35.48 17.64 -20.25
CA LEU A 445 36.22 16.57 -19.57
C LEU A 445 37.56 17.14 -19.10
N LEU A 446 37.86 17.01 -17.82
CA LEU A 446 39.10 17.46 -17.18
C LEU A 446 40.18 16.37 -17.29
N ASP A 447 41.45 16.77 -17.12
CA ASP A 447 42.60 15.88 -17.30
C ASP A 447 42.57 14.67 -16.32
N ASP A 448 42.10 14.91 -15.10
CA ASP A 448 41.92 13.89 -14.06
C ASP A 448 40.84 12.86 -14.44
N GLY A 449 39.96 13.16 -15.41
CA GLY A 449 38.82 12.32 -15.81
C GLY A 449 37.48 12.77 -15.23
N SER A 450 37.46 13.83 -14.42
CA SER A 450 36.24 14.47 -13.93
C SER A 450 35.55 15.23 -15.06
N ILE A 451 34.23 15.38 -14.96
CA ILE A 451 33.42 16.15 -15.90
C ILE A 451 32.91 17.40 -15.20
N ALA A 452 33.03 18.53 -15.89
CA ALA A 452 32.52 19.83 -15.46
C ALA A 452 31.42 20.31 -16.43
N MET A 453 30.27 20.69 -15.89
CA MET A 453 29.13 21.23 -16.66
C MET A 453 28.66 22.54 -16.04
N GLU A 454 28.59 23.60 -16.83
CA GLU A 454 28.22 24.95 -16.34
C GLU A 454 26.71 25.17 -16.42
N GLY A 455 26.14 25.69 -15.34
CA GLY A 455 24.76 26.16 -15.28
C GLY A 455 24.68 27.58 -14.74
N LYS A 456 23.47 28.13 -14.72
CA LYS A 456 23.24 29.53 -14.29
C LYS A 456 23.71 29.82 -12.87
N ASN A 457 23.75 28.81 -12.00
CA ASN A 457 24.04 28.94 -10.58
C ASN A 457 25.44 28.43 -10.20
N GLY A 458 26.29 28.12 -11.17
CA GLY A 458 27.64 27.62 -10.94
C GLY A 458 28.01 26.47 -11.87
N CYS A 459 29.09 25.76 -11.56
CA CYS A 459 29.54 24.60 -12.28
C CYS A 459 29.34 23.33 -11.44
N THR A 460 28.73 22.30 -12.05
CA THR A 460 28.61 20.97 -11.46
C THR A 460 29.79 20.12 -11.92
N VAL A 461 30.57 19.62 -10.97
CA VAL A 461 31.73 18.77 -11.21
C VAL A 461 31.52 17.41 -10.54
N PHE A 462 31.83 16.34 -11.26
CA PHE A 462 31.70 14.98 -10.77
C PHE A 462 32.67 14.04 -11.49
N HIS A 463 32.97 12.90 -10.87
CA HIS A 463 33.79 11.87 -11.48
C HIS A 463 32.92 10.66 -11.91
N PRO A 464 32.85 10.30 -13.21
CA PRO A 464 31.98 9.22 -13.71
C PRO A 464 32.13 7.87 -12.98
N ASN A 465 33.37 7.50 -12.63
CA ASN A 465 33.65 6.25 -11.92
C ASN A 465 33.04 6.16 -10.50
N GLU A 466 32.77 7.29 -9.83
CA GLU A 466 32.10 7.28 -8.51
C GLU A 466 30.64 6.83 -8.65
N LEU A 467 29.98 7.25 -9.73
CA LEU A 467 28.59 6.89 -10.03
C LEU A 467 28.42 5.39 -10.33
N MET A 468 29.44 4.76 -10.94
CA MET A 468 29.42 3.32 -11.21
C MET A 468 29.52 2.47 -9.94
N ARG A 469 30.12 2.98 -8.86
CA ARG A 469 30.23 2.25 -7.57
C ARG A 469 28.89 2.09 -6.85
N MET A 470 27.97 3.03 -7.08
CA MET A 470 26.63 3.01 -6.47
C MET A 470 25.86 1.72 -6.77
N ARG A 471 26.14 1.04 -7.90
CA ARG A 471 25.39 -0.12 -8.40
C ARG A 471 25.53 -1.42 -7.57
N ASN A 472 26.24 -1.42 -6.45
CA ASN A 472 26.47 -2.61 -5.63
C ASN A 472 25.58 -2.74 -4.37
N ILE A 473 24.67 -1.80 -4.12
CA ILE A 473 23.75 -1.88 -2.97
C ILE A 473 22.69 -2.97 -3.23
N GLN A 474 22.52 -3.86 -2.26
CA GLN A 474 21.47 -4.88 -2.29
C GLN A 474 20.16 -4.29 -1.75
N LEU A 475 19.09 -4.31 -2.56
CA LEU A 475 17.78 -3.78 -2.19
C LEU A 475 16.77 -4.90 -1.97
N ASN A 476 16.14 -4.92 -0.80
CA ASN A 476 15.19 -5.96 -0.40
C ASN A 476 13.80 -5.33 -0.26
N PRO A 477 12.95 -5.36 -1.30
CA PRO A 477 11.67 -4.69 -1.25
C PRO A 477 10.75 -5.25 -0.16
N ILE A 478 9.99 -4.37 0.47
CA ILE A 478 8.96 -4.70 1.45
C ILE A 478 7.59 -4.28 0.94
N LEU A 479 6.56 -5.06 1.31
CA LEU A 479 5.17 -4.67 1.09
C LEU A 479 4.76 -3.73 2.22
N ARG A 480 4.35 -2.51 1.88
CA ARG A 480 3.92 -1.48 2.84
C ARG A 480 2.43 -1.55 3.10
N ARG A 481 1.66 -1.68 2.03
CA ARG A 481 0.20 -1.63 2.07
C ARG A 481 -0.40 -2.48 0.97
N MET A 482 -1.49 -3.15 1.29
CA MET A 482 -2.35 -3.84 0.34
C MET A 482 -3.78 -3.36 0.57
N THR A 483 -4.38 -2.75 -0.44
CA THR A 483 -5.79 -2.37 -0.43
C THR A 483 -6.52 -3.13 -1.53
N LYS A 484 -7.79 -3.40 -1.27
CA LYS A 484 -8.67 -4.09 -2.20
C LYS A 484 -9.96 -3.29 -2.34
N ASN A 485 -10.28 -2.93 -3.57
CA ASN A 485 -11.60 -2.46 -3.97
C ASN A 485 -12.27 -3.53 -4.85
N ASP A 486 -13.52 -3.34 -5.27
CA ASP A 486 -14.30 -4.37 -5.96
C ASP A 486 -13.67 -4.90 -7.27
N HIS A 487 -12.85 -4.08 -7.94
CA HIS A 487 -12.27 -4.41 -9.26
C HIS A 487 -10.76 -4.20 -9.35
N GLU A 488 -10.12 -3.81 -8.25
CA GLU A 488 -8.70 -3.49 -8.21
C GLU A 488 -8.06 -3.95 -6.90
N ILE A 489 -6.82 -4.39 -7.02
CA ILE A 489 -5.94 -4.66 -5.89
C ILE A 489 -4.74 -3.72 -6.05
N SER A 490 -4.54 -2.85 -5.07
CA SER A 490 -3.42 -1.91 -5.04
C SER A 490 -2.40 -2.37 -4.00
N LEU A 491 -1.14 -2.47 -4.41
CA LEU A 491 -0.04 -2.96 -3.61
C LEU A 491 1.10 -1.94 -3.66
N ASP A 492 1.46 -1.42 -2.50
CA ASP A 492 2.52 -0.44 -2.35
C ASP A 492 3.79 -1.11 -1.80
N PHE A 493 4.91 -0.95 -2.49
CA PHE A 493 6.21 -1.47 -2.09
C PHE A 493 7.23 -0.34 -1.89
N SER A 494 8.22 -0.61 -1.05
CA SER A 494 9.44 0.19 -0.95
C SER A 494 10.65 -0.73 -1.01
N ALA A 495 11.66 -0.35 -1.78
CA ALA A 495 12.95 -1.03 -1.86
C ALA A 495 13.87 -0.73 -0.67
N LEU A 496 13.43 0.14 0.26
CA LEU A 496 14.22 0.65 1.38
C LEU A 496 15.51 1.35 0.93
N ASN A 497 15.54 1.90 -0.29
CA ASN A 497 16.73 2.54 -0.83
C ASN A 497 16.91 3.95 -0.25
N TYR A 498 17.67 4.05 0.84
CA TYR A 498 17.86 5.30 1.57
C TYR A 498 18.79 6.25 0.83
N ALA A 499 19.84 5.71 0.21
CA ALA A 499 20.86 6.50 -0.47
C ALA A 499 20.31 7.12 -1.76
N PHE A 500 19.58 6.35 -2.57
CA PHE A 500 19.21 6.73 -3.94
C PHE A 500 17.77 6.37 -4.31
N PRO A 501 16.76 6.85 -3.55
CA PRO A 501 15.37 6.44 -3.76
C PRO A 501 14.93 6.54 -5.23
N GLN A 502 15.28 7.65 -5.89
CA GLN A 502 14.92 7.95 -7.29
C GLN A 502 15.60 7.08 -8.35
N HIS A 503 16.58 6.24 -7.99
CA HIS A 503 17.28 5.36 -8.93
C HIS A 503 16.86 3.89 -8.79
N THR A 504 15.74 3.65 -8.10
CA THR A 504 15.24 2.30 -7.84
C THR A 504 14.48 1.74 -9.03
N TYR A 505 15.06 0.73 -9.69
CA TYR A 505 14.36 -0.12 -10.65
C TYR A 505 13.56 -1.18 -9.91
N TYR A 506 12.38 -1.49 -10.43
CA TYR A 506 11.57 -2.60 -9.94
C TYR A 506 11.32 -3.62 -11.05
N LYS A 507 11.29 -4.89 -10.67
CA LYS A 507 10.85 -5.98 -11.55
C LYS A 507 9.83 -6.79 -10.80
N TYR A 508 8.63 -6.89 -11.36
CA TYR A 508 7.62 -7.76 -10.81
C TYR A 508 7.29 -8.91 -11.76
N THR A 509 7.07 -10.09 -11.19
CA THR A 509 6.61 -11.28 -11.89
C THR A 509 5.26 -11.66 -11.32
N LEU A 510 4.21 -11.65 -12.15
CA LEU A 510 2.88 -12.10 -11.77
C LEU A 510 2.64 -13.48 -12.37
N THR A 511 2.49 -14.49 -11.52
CA THR A 511 2.21 -15.86 -11.94
C THR A 511 0.76 -16.22 -11.62
N LEU A 512 -0.01 -16.66 -12.62
CA LEU A 512 -1.33 -17.24 -12.48
C LEU A 512 -1.24 -18.73 -12.78
N ASP A 513 -1.40 -19.56 -11.75
CA ASP A 513 -1.25 -21.02 -11.79
C ASP A 513 0.12 -21.49 -12.34
N ARG A 514 0.31 -21.49 -13.67
CA ARG A 514 1.58 -21.83 -14.35
C ARG A 514 2.10 -20.76 -15.31
N ASP A 515 1.28 -19.77 -15.66
CA ASP A 515 1.66 -18.73 -16.61
C ASP A 515 2.21 -17.52 -15.86
N SER A 516 3.44 -17.12 -16.18
CA SER A 516 4.13 -15.99 -15.54
C SER A 516 4.36 -14.86 -16.53
N THR A 517 4.00 -13.64 -16.15
CA THR A 517 4.37 -12.41 -16.85
C THR A 517 5.44 -11.66 -16.05
N VAL A 518 6.47 -11.16 -16.73
CA VAL A 518 7.56 -10.40 -16.11
C VAL A 518 7.57 -8.99 -16.69
N THR A 519 7.57 -7.98 -15.81
CA THR A 519 7.62 -6.57 -16.19
C THR A 519 8.76 -5.89 -15.44
N ILE A 520 9.58 -5.12 -16.15
CA ILE A 520 10.64 -4.28 -15.57
C ILE A 520 10.19 -2.83 -15.68
N LEU A 521 10.21 -2.13 -14.56
CA LEU A 521 9.83 -0.74 -14.41
C LEU A 521 11.08 0.11 -14.17
N ARG A 522 11.17 1.22 -14.90
CA ARG A 522 12.31 2.14 -14.91
C ARG A 522 11.96 3.42 -14.15
N PRO A 523 12.80 3.87 -13.21
CA PRO A 523 12.57 5.10 -12.50
C PRO A 523 12.59 6.31 -13.45
N GLY A 524 11.77 7.32 -13.17
CA GLY A 524 11.68 8.55 -13.97
C GLY A 524 10.93 8.42 -15.30
N VAL A 525 10.81 7.20 -15.86
CA VAL A 525 10.04 6.87 -17.07
C VAL A 525 8.67 6.31 -16.70
N ASP A 526 8.62 5.25 -15.89
CA ASP A 526 7.38 4.58 -15.48
C ASP A 526 6.72 5.27 -14.27
N ARG A 527 6.50 6.59 -14.36
CA ARG A 527 6.03 7.45 -13.24
C ARG A 527 4.63 7.11 -12.73
N SER A 528 3.83 6.38 -13.50
CA SER A 528 2.53 5.88 -13.05
C SER A 528 2.65 4.75 -12.02
N TYR A 529 3.80 4.10 -11.96
CA TYR A 529 4.09 3.00 -11.03
C TYR A 529 5.12 3.40 -9.99
N ILE A 530 6.15 4.17 -10.35
CA ILE A 530 7.21 4.57 -9.43
C ILE A 530 7.08 6.06 -9.13
N ASP A 531 6.92 6.42 -7.86
CA ASP A 531 6.84 7.82 -7.44
C ASP A 531 8.23 8.49 -7.36
N ASP A 532 8.25 9.80 -7.14
CA ASP A 532 9.50 10.58 -7.01
C ASP A 532 10.30 10.26 -5.74
N ASN A 533 9.75 9.45 -4.83
CA ASN A 533 10.43 8.94 -3.64
C ASN A 533 10.92 7.49 -3.82
N GLY A 534 10.78 6.90 -5.00
CA GLY A 534 11.20 5.53 -5.30
C GLY A 534 10.28 4.43 -4.76
N ALA A 535 9.07 4.77 -4.33
CA ALA A 535 8.04 3.81 -3.97
C ALA A 535 7.40 3.21 -5.21
N LEU A 536 7.06 1.92 -5.15
CA LEU A 536 6.33 1.23 -6.22
C LEU A 536 4.86 1.11 -5.86
N HIS A 537 3.98 1.62 -6.72
CA HIS A 537 2.53 1.55 -6.67
C HIS A 537 2.02 0.62 -7.78
N LEU A 538 1.67 -0.61 -7.42
CA LEU A 538 1.11 -1.59 -8.36
C LEU A 538 -0.40 -1.69 -8.22
N THR A 539 -1.13 -1.29 -9.25
CA THR A 539 -2.59 -1.46 -9.34
C THR A 539 -2.92 -2.57 -10.34
N LEU A 540 -3.41 -3.70 -9.81
CA LEU A 540 -3.82 -4.86 -10.61
C LEU A 540 -5.32 -4.81 -10.86
N LEU A 541 -5.71 -4.70 -12.13
CA LEU A 541 -7.10 -4.55 -12.56
C LEU A 541 -7.65 -5.85 -13.17
N LYS A 542 -8.94 -6.14 -12.92
CA LYS A 542 -9.70 -7.21 -13.59
C LYS A 542 -9.00 -8.57 -13.61
N LEU A 543 -8.45 -8.98 -12.48
CA LEU A 543 -7.82 -10.29 -12.32
C LEU A 543 -8.85 -11.42 -12.52
N LYS A 544 -8.45 -12.48 -13.22
CA LYS A 544 -9.27 -13.68 -13.39
C LYS A 544 -9.29 -14.47 -12.09
N PRO A 545 -10.30 -15.30 -11.83
CA PRO A 545 -10.27 -16.23 -10.70
C PRO A 545 -9.08 -17.20 -10.81
N GLY A 546 -8.39 -17.44 -9.70
CA GLY A 546 -7.22 -18.32 -9.66
C GLY A 546 -6.20 -17.93 -8.58
N LYS A 547 -5.12 -18.72 -8.49
CA LYS A 547 -4.05 -18.50 -7.52
C LYS A 547 -2.94 -17.66 -8.13
N TYR A 548 -2.70 -16.51 -7.52
CA TYR A 548 -1.67 -15.58 -7.94
C TYR A 548 -0.46 -15.62 -7.01
N GLN A 549 0.71 -15.54 -7.62
CA GLN A 549 1.97 -15.28 -6.94
C GLN A 549 2.62 -14.05 -7.56
N LEU A 550 2.69 -12.97 -6.81
CA LEU A 550 3.40 -11.74 -7.18
C LEU A 550 4.78 -11.76 -6.52
N LYS A 551 5.83 -11.78 -7.35
CA LYS A 551 7.23 -11.65 -6.92
C LYS A 551 7.74 -10.27 -7.31
N VAL A 552 8.23 -9.47 -6.37
CA VAL A 552 8.79 -8.13 -6.60
C VAL A 552 10.28 -8.12 -6.22
N GLU A 553 11.11 -7.62 -7.13
CA GLU A 553 12.55 -7.44 -6.98
C GLU A 553 12.89 -5.96 -7.20
N ALA A 554 13.92 -5.46 -6.51
CA ALA A 554 14.41 -4.09 -6.65
C ALA A 554 15.92 -4.09 -6.95
N SER A 555 16.39 -3.10 -7.70
CA SER A 555 17.81 -2.91 -7.99
C SER A 555 18.13 -1.46 -8.39
N LEU A 556 19.40 -1.08 -8.28
CA LEU A 556 19.95 0.14 -8.89
C LEU A 556 20.35 -0.08 -10.37
N ASP A 557 20.34 -1.33 -10.84
CA ASP A 557 20.67 -1.69 -12.21
C ASP A 557 19.62 -2.67 -12.78
N ALA A 558 18.96 -2.27 -13.87
CA ALA A 558 17.98 -3.10 -14.57
C ALA A 558 18.52 -4.46 -15.04
N ASP A 559 19.82 -4.57 -15.27
CA ASP A 559 20.47 -5.78 -15.78
C ASP A 559 20.96 -6.71 -14.64
N ARG A 560 20.97 -6.25 -13.38
CA ARG A 560 21.53 -6.99 -12.24
C ARG A 560 20.62 -6.93 -11.03
N TRP A 561 20.03 -8.07 -10.64
CA TRP A 561 19.10 -8.18 -9.51
C TRP A 561 19.73 -9.04 -8.41
N THR A 562 20.31 -8.40 -7.39
CA THR A 562 21.01 -9.08 -6.27
C THR A 562 20.17 -9.20 -5.00
N GLY A 563 19.11 -8.40 -4.88
CA GLY A 563 18.18 -8.35 -3.76
C GLY A 563 17.38 -9.62 -3.51
N LYS A 564 16.92 -9.79 -2.27
CA LYS A 564 15.91 -10.79 -1.91
C LYS A 564 14.55 -10.30 -2.41
N ALA A 565 13.87 -11.13 -3.19
CA ALA A 565 12.56 -10.80 -3.70
C ALA A 565 11.47 -10.86 -2.62
N LYS A 566 10.51 -9.94 -2.67
CA LYS A 566 9.27 -10.04 -1.90
C LYS A 566 8.24 -10.85 -2.68
N VAL A 567 7.75 -11.93 -2.07
CA VAL A 567 6.70 -12.77 -2.65
C VAL A 567 5.40 -12.57 -1.87
N VAL A 568 4.33 -12.24 -2.59
CA VAL A 568 2.98 -12.10 -2.07
C VAL A 568 2.09 -13.09 -2.82
N SER A 569 1.46 -14.00 -2.09
CA SER A 569 0.55 -15.00 -2.67
C SER A 569 -0.89 -14.66 -2.26
N PHE A 570 -1.81 -14.64 -3.21
CA PHE A 570 -3.22 -14.36 -2.97
C PHE A 570 -4.10 -15.11 -3.98
N GLU A 571 -5.35 -15.39 -3.60
CA GLU A 571 -6.29 -16.14 -4.42
C GLU A 571 -7.51 -15.27 -4.74
N ILE A 572 -7.87 -15.21 -6.02
CA ILE A 572 -9.10 -14.56 -6.47
C ILE A 572 -10.18 -15.64 -6.61
N LEU A 573 -11.14 -15.62 -5.70
CA LEU A 573 -12.27 -16.54 -5.73
C LEU A 573 -13.21 -16.20 -6.90
N PRO A 574 -13.81 -17.22 -7.55
CA PRO A 574 -14.81 -16.97 -8.58
C PRO A 574 -16.03 -16.25 -7.98
N PRO A 575 -16.73 -15.41 -8.77
CA PRO A 575 -17.98 -14.82 -8.35
C PRO A 575 -19.00 -15.87 -7.92
N TRP A 576 -19.87 -15.54 -6.97
CA TRP A 576 -20.82 -16.52 -6.42
C TRP A 576 -21.74 -17.13 -7.49
N TRP A 577 -22.08 -16.39 -8.55
CA TRP A 577 -22.89 -16.88 -9.68
C TRP A 577 -22.13 -17.83 -10.63
N GLN A 578 -20.80 -17.90 -10.53
CA GLN A 578 -19.96 -18.89 -11.21
C GLN A 578 -19.51 -20.02 -10.27
N SER A 579 -20.06 -20.08 -9.05
CA SER A 579 -19.77 -21.17 -8.13
C SER A 579 -20.44 -22.47 -8.59
N THR A 580 -19.88 -23.61 -8.18
CA THR A 580 -20.44 -24.94 -8.45
C THR A 580 -21.90 -25.04 -7.97
N TRP A 581 -22.22 -24.46 -6.82
CA TRP A 581 -23.59 -24.44 -6.30
C TRP A 581 -24.54 -23.57 -7.11
N ALA A 582 -24.07 -22.44 -7.68
CA ALA A 582 -24.87 -21.64 -8.59
C ALA A 582 -25.25 -22.44 -9.85
N TYR A 583 -24.30 -23.20 -10.42
CA TYR A 583 -24.61 -24.11 -11.54
C TYR A 583 -25.61 -25.21 -11.17
N VAL A 584 -25.54 -25.74 -9.94
CA VAL A 584 -26.55 -26.70 -9.44
C VAL A 584 -27.93 -26.02 -9.37
N ILE A 585 -28.02 -24.81 -8.83
CA ILE A 585 -29.27 -24.04 -8.74
C ILE A 585 -29.83 -23.73 -10.14
N TYR A 586 -28.98 -23.30 -11.09
CA TYR A 586 -29.40 -23.06 -12.47
C TYR A 586 -29.93 -24.31 -13.15
N THR A 587 -29.29 -25.45 -12.90
CA THR A 587 -29.73 -26.74 -13.42
C THR A 587 -31.10 -27.13 -12.83
N LEU A 588 -31.27 -26.98 -11.52
CA LEU A 588 -32.54 -27.26 -10.85
C LEU A 588 -33.67 -26.33 -11.31
N LEU A 589 -33.40 -25.03 -11.45
CA LEU A 589 -34.38 -24.07 -11.98
C LEU A 589 -34.79 -24.43 -13.41
N THR A 590 -33.83 -24.82 -14.24
CA THR A 590 -34.09 -25.23 -15.63
C THR A 590 -34.96 -26.50 -15.66
N ILE A 591 -34.64 -27.50 -14.81
CA ILE A 591 -35.47 -28.70 -14.66
C ILE A 591 -36.88 -28.33 -14.20
N CYS A 592 -37.03 -27.46 -13.21
CA CYS A 592 -38.34 -27.00 -12.73
C CYS A 592 -39.14 -26.28 -13.82
N ILE A 593 -38.51 -25.44 -14.65
CA ILE A 593 -39.17 -24.77 -15.78
C ILE A 593 -39.62 -25.78 -16.83
N VAL A 594 -38.76 -26.76 -17.15
CA VAL A 594 -39.09 -27.81 -18.13
C VAL A 594 -40.24 -28.69 -17.61
N VAL A 595 -40.17 -29.16 -16.36
CA VAL A 595 -41.22 -29.97 -15.74
C VAL A 595 -42.52 -29.18 -15.60
N GLY A 596 -42.45 -27.94 -15.15
CA GLY A 596 -43.61 -27.03 -15.06
C GLY A 596 -44.22 -26.76 -16.44
N GLY A 597 -43.40 -26.57 -17.46
CA GLY A 597 -43.82 -26.42 -18.86
C GLY A 597 -44.50 -27.68 -19.40
N MET A 598 -43.94 -28.86 -19.15
CA MET A 598 -44.58 -30.14 -19.49
C MET A 598 -45.91 -30.33 -18.75
N ALA A 599 -45.96 -29.98 -17.47
CA ALA A 599 -47.18 -30.05 -16.67
C ALA A 599 -48.27 -29.11 -17.22
N LEU A 600 -47.92 -27.85 -17.53
CA LEU A 600 -48.84 -26.88 -18.14
C LEU A 600 -49.29 -27.30 -19.54
N TYR A 601 -48.38 -27.85 -20.34
CA TYR A 601 -48.70 -28.39 -21.66
C TYR A 601 -49.71 -29.54 -21.54
N SER A 602 -49.45 -30.50 -20.64
CA SER A 602 -50.35 -31.63 -20.39
C SER A 602 -51.73 -31.17 -19.87
N TYR A 603 -51.76 -30.15 -19.01
CA TYR A 603 -52.99 -29.55 -18.50
C TYR A 603 -53.80 -28.88 -19.61
N ASN A 604 -53.15 -28.09 -20.47
CA ASN A 604 -53.80 -27.44 -21.60
C ASN A 604 -54.30 -28.44 -22.64
N GLN A 605 -53.54 -29.52 -22.88
CA GLN A 605 -53.99 -30.61 -23.74
C GLN A 605 -55.25 -31.29 -23.20
N ARG A 606 -55.30 -31.62 -21.90
CA ARG A 606 -56.52 -32.13 -21.25
C ARG A 606 -57.69 -31.17 -21.39
N LYS A 607 -57.46 -29.86 -21.25
CA LYS A 607 -58.50 -28.83 -21.42
C LYS A 607 -59.02 -28.73 -22.85
N ARG A 608 -58.17 -28.93 -23.86
CA ARG A 608 -58.58 -28.96 -25.29
C ARG A 608 -59.43 -30.19 -25.59
N MET A 609 -59.03 -31.36 -25.12
CA MET A 609 -59.83 -32.60 -25.25
C MET A 609 -61.24 -32.42 -24.63
N MET A 610 -61.32 -31.79 -23.46
CA MET A 610 -62.62 -31.50 -22.81
C MET A 610 -63.49 -30.49 -23.59
N ARG A 611 -62.90 -29.62 -24.42
CA ARG A 611 -63.64 -28.70 -25.29
C ARG A 611 -64.20 -29.42 -26.51
N GLN A 612 -63.40 -30.25 -27.17
CA GLN A 612 -63.85 -31.06 -28.30
C GLN A 612 -65.00 -32.00 -27.90
N MET A 613 -64.90 -32.68 -26.74
CA MET A 613 -66.01 -33.51 -26.23
C MET A 613 -67.29 -32.70 -25.92
N LYS A 614 -67.17 -31.41 -25.56
CA LYS A 614 -68.34 -30.53 -25.37
C LYS A 614 -68.92 -30.06 -26.70
N GLU A 615 -68.08 -29.77 -27.68
CA GLU A 615 -68.48 -29.37 -29.03
C GLU A 615 -69.17 -30.53 -29.77
N GLU A 616 -68.64 -31.75 -29.68
CA GLU A 616 -69.30 -32.95 -30.23
C GLU A 616 -70.68 -33.17 -29.59
N ARG A 617 -70.80 -33.03 -28.27
CA ARG A 617 -72.11 -33.08 -27.58
C ARG A 617 -73.04 -31.96 -28.00
N LEU A 618 -72.52 -30.78 -28.33
CA LEU A 618 -73.32 -29.64 -28.78
C LEU A 618 -73.79 -29.85 -30.22
N MET A 619 -72.93 -30.33 -31.10
CA MET A 619 -73.26 -30.64 -32.50
C MET A 619 -74.31 -31.74 -32.60
N ALA A 620 -74.18 -32.82 -31.82
CA ALA A 620 -75.22 -33.84 -31.74
C ALA A 620 -76.58 -33.27 -31.27
N ARG A 621 -76.56 -32.21 -30.44
CA ARG A 621 -77.76 -31.52 -29.97
C ARG A 621 -78.34 -30.59 -31.02
N ILE A 622 -77.49 -29.94 -31.82
CA ILE A 622 -77.88 -29.07 -32.93
C ILE A 622 -78.45 -29.92 -34.07
N GLU A 623 -77.85 -31.06 -34.43
CA GLU A 623 -78.43 -31.99 -35.40
C GLU A 623 -79.81 -32.48 -34.97
N GLY A 624 -79.96 -32.86 -33.70
CA GLY A 624 -81.29 -33.21 -33.15
C GLY A 624 -82.31 -32.07 -33.23
N LEU A 625 -81.87 -30.81 -33.08
CA LEU A 625 -82.73 -29.64 -33.24
C LEU A 625 -83.01 -29.28 -34.71
N MET A 626 -82.06 -29.51 -35.63
CA MET A 626 -82.27 -29.32 -37.07
C MET A 626 -83.22 -30.36 -37.64
N GLU A 627 -83.18 -31.62 -37.17
CA GLU A 627 -84.20 -32.61 -37.52
C GLU A 627 -85.60 -32.23 -37.00
N GLN A 628 -85.67 -31.53 -35.86
CA GLN A 628 -86.93 -30.95 -35.38
C GLN A 628 -87.35 -29.77 -36.27
N CYS A 629 -86.45 -28.85 -36.61
CA CYS A 629 -86.75 -27.71 -37.50
C CYS A 629 -87.15 -28.13 -38.91
N ALA A 630 -86.53 -29.16 -39.51
CA ALA A 630 -86.91 -29.68 -40.82
C ALA A 630 -88.33 -30.29 -40.81
N ARG A 631 -88.73 -30.95 -39.72
CA ARG A 631 -90.12 -31.39 -39.52
C ARG A 631 -91.08 -30.21 -39.35
N TYR A 632 -90.66 -29.14 -38.68
CA TYR A 632 -91.44 -27.91 -38.57
C TYR A 632 -91.53 -27.10 -39.89
N GLU A 633 -90.53 -27.19 -40.77
CA GLU A 633 -90.49 -26.50 -42.08
C GLU A 633 -91.35 -27.20 -43.15
N ASP A 634 -91.45 -28.53 -43.13
CA ASP A 634 -92.37 -29.28 -44.02
C ASP A 634 -93.85 -29.10 -43.63
N GLU A 635 -94.16 -28.81 -42.36
CA GLU A 635 -95.54 -28.66 -41.85
C GLU A 635 -96.13 -27.24 -42.01
N HIS A 636 -95.34 -26.20 -42.37
CA HIS A 636 -95.79 -24.80 -42.36
C HIS A 636 -95.59 -24.01 -43.69
N GLN A 637 -96.10 -24.55 -44.81
CA GLN A 637 -96.26 -23.83 -46.09
C GLN A 637 -97.63 -23.14 -46.27
N SER A 638 -98.39 -22.88 -45.19
CA SER A 638 -99.63 -22.10 -45.21
C SER A 638 -99.72 -21.14 -44.02
N ALA A 639 -99.88 -19.85 -44.33
CA ALA A 639 -100.32 -18.73 -43.49
C ALA A 639 -99.40 -18.21 -42.34
N LYS A 640 -99.12 -16.90 -42.44
CA LYS A 640 -98.67 -15.94 -41.40
C LYS A 640 -99.59 -15.93 -40.16
N PRO A 641 -99.29 -15.13 -39.10
CA PRO A 641 -98.03 -14.76 -38.46
C PRO A 641 -98.12 -14.90 -36.90
N THR A 642 -97.10 -14.42 -36.19
CA THR A 642 -97.16 -13.63 -34.92
C THR A 642 -96.31 -14.19 -33.78
N GLN A 643 -95.73 -13.22 -33.10
CA GLN A 643 -94.86 -13.19 -31.94
C GLN A 643 -95.29 -14.15 -30.81
N GLU A 644 -94.33 -14.58 -29.99
CA GLU A 644 -94.06 -14.01 -28.66
C GLU A 644 -92.93 -14.76 -27.96
N LYS A 645 -92.03 -13.99 -27.32
CA LYS A 645 -91.08 -14.46 -26.31
C LYS A 645 -91.53 -13.82 -25.00
N GLU A 646 -91.91 -14.66 -24.04
CA GLU A 646 -92.15 -14.23 -22.66
C GLU A 646 -90.83 -13.86 -21.98
N GLU A 647 -90.74 -12.60 -21.56
CA GLU A 647 -89.87 -12.13 -20.49
C GLU A 647 -90.45 -12.60 -19.15
N ASN A 648 -89.59 -12.95 -18.19
CA ASN A 648 -90.00 -13.21 -16.82
C ASN A 648 -89.39 -12.15 -15.90
N GLU A 649 -90.28 -11.43 -15.23
CA GLU A 649 -90.03 -10.31 -14.32
C GLU A 649 -89.35 -10.78 -13.02
N MET A 650 -88.07 -10.46 -12.87
CA MET A 650 -87.45 -10.21 -11.57
C MET A 650 -86.31 -9.19 -11.69
N ASP A 651 -86.52 -8.16 -12.52
CA ASP A 651 -85.48 -7.20 -12.92
C ASP A 651 -85.83 -5.73 -12.59
N ALA A 652 -87.06 -5.42 -12.16
CA ALA A 652 -87.50 -4.02 -12.01
C ALA A 652 -86.77 -3.26 -10.87
N GLN A 653 -86.61 -3.89 -9.70
CA GLN A 653 -86.02 -3.25 -8.52
C GLN A 653 -84.48 -3.13 -8.62
N ASP A 654 -83.85 -4.11 -9.27
CA ASP A 654 -82.42 -4.08 -9.56
C ASP A 654 -82.11 -3.16 -10.74
N SER A 655 -82.99 -3.08 -11.75
CA SER A 655 -82.93 -2.06 -12.82
C SER A 655 -83.07 -0.64 -12.26
N GLU A 656 -83.96 -0.40 -11.29
CA GLU A 656 -84.10 0.91 -10.66
C GLU A 656 -82.86 1.29 -9.83
N PHE A 657 -82.30 0.35 -9.07
CA PHE A 657 -81.03 0.54 -8.36
C PHE A 657 -79.88 0.84 -9.31
N LEU A 658 -79.74 0.07 -10.40
CA LEU A 658 -78.71 0.29 -11.41
C LEU A 658 -78.87 1.64 -12.11
N LYS A 659 -80.09 2.03 -12.49
CA LYS A 659 -80.38 3.35 -13.08
C LYS A 659 -79.94 4.47 -12.14
N LYS A 660 -80.23 4.35 -10.85
CA LYS A 660 -79.80 5.35 -9.84
C LYS A 660 -78.29 5.38 -9.66
N ALA A 661 -77.63 4.23 -9.61
CA ALA A 661 -76.18 4.13 -9.47
C ALA A 661 -75.44 4.68 -10.72
N ILE A 662 -75.94 4.38 -11.92
CA ILE A 662 -75.42 4.91 -13.18
C ILE A 662 -75.57 6.44 -13.19
N ALA A 663 -76.76 6.96 -12.90
CA ALA A 663 -77.04 8.39 -12.90
C ALA A 663 -76.13 9.16 -11.92
N LEU A 664 -75.81 8.61 -10.75
CA LEU A 664 -74.90 9.22 -9.78
C LEU A 664 -73.44 9.27 -10.28
N VAL A 665 -72.98 8.20 -10.94
CA VAL A 665 -71.65 8.17 -11.55
C VAL A 665 -71.58 9.14 -12.71
N GLU A 666 -72.62 9.20 -13.56
CA GLU A 666 -72.70 10.09 -14.71
C GLU A 666 -72.75 11.57 -14.31
N LYS A 667 -73.54 11.92 -13.29
CA LYS A 667 -73.63 13.29 -12.75
C LYS A 667 -72.29 13.83 -12.26
N ASN A 668 -71.35 12.95 -11.90
CA ASN A 668 -70.03 13.30 -11.38
C ASN A 668 -68.88 12.98 -12.35
N LEU A 669 -69.17 12.78 -13.65
CA LEU A 669 -68.15 12.68 -14.72
C LEU A 669 -67.38 14.01 -14.80
N GLY A 670 -66.11 13.99 -14.39
CA GLY A 670 -65.25 15.18 -14.38
C GLY A 670 -64.75 15.62 -13.00
N LYS A 671 -65.25 15.01 -11.91
CA LYS A 671 -64.75 15.21 -10.54
C LYS A 671 -64.07 13.93 -10.03
N GLN A 672 -63.22 14.05 -9.00
CA GLN A 672 -62.71 12.88 -8.28
C GLN A 672 -63.83 12.24 -7.45
N TYR A 673 -64.61 11.37 -8.07
CA TYR A 673 -65.71 10.64 -7.44
C TYR A 673 -65.27 9.22 -7.04
N THR A 674 -65.34 8.88 -5.74
CA THR A 674 -64.82 7.61 -5.21
C THR A 674 -65.94 6.62 -4.86
N VAL A 675 -65.57 5.36 -4.60
CA VAL A 675 -66.53 4.31 -4.19
C VAL A 675 -67.19 4.65 -2.85
N GLU A 676 -66.46 5.31 -1.94
CA GLU A 676 -66.97 5.78 -0.65
C GLU A 676 -68.08 6.82 -0.84
N GLN A 677 -67.87 7.76 -1.76
CA GLN A 677 -68.88 8.78 -2.08
C GLN A 677 -70.11 8.15 -2.77
N LEU A 678 -69.91 7.20 -3.70
CA LEU A 678 -71.02 6.46 -4.31
C LEU A 678 -71.83 5.68 -3.28
N SER A 679 -71.16 5.04 -2.31
CA SER A 679 -71.86 4.34 -1.22
C SER A 679 -72.65 5.31 -0.33
N SER A 680 -72.07 6.47 -0.02
CA SER A 680 -72.73 7.52 0.77
C SER A 680 -73.95 8.10 0.04
N ASP A 681 -73.83 8.42 -1.25
CA ASP A 681 -74.90 9.02 -2.06
C ASP A 681 -76.05 8.03 -2.35
N LEU A 682 -75.76 6.74 -2.31
CA LEU A 682 -76.77 5.67 -2.37
C LEU A 682 -77.36 5.33 -0.98
N CYS A 683 -76.90 5.99 0.09
CA CYS A 683 -77.25 5.72 1.48
C CYS A 683 -76.99 4.26 1.88
N MET A 684 -75.87 3.69 1.45
CA MET A 684 -75.48 2.30 1.69
C MET A 684 -74.10 2.20 2.32
N GLU A 685 -73.88 1.18 3.15
CA GLU A 685 -72.54 0.84 3.62
C GLU A 685 -71.71 0.30 2.45
N ARG A 686 -70.41 0.62 2.42
CA ARG A 686 -69.48 0.22 1.35
C ARG A 686 -69.50 -1.29 1.07
N THR A 687 -69.46 -2.12 2.11
CA THR A 687 -69.55 -3.58 2.00
C THR A 687 -70.88 -4.06 1.42
N GLY A 688 -71.99 -3.37 1.73
CA GLY A 688 -73.31 -3.62 1.15
C GLY A 688 -73.37 -3.30 -0.35
N LEU A 689 -72.76 -2.19 -0.77
CA LEU A 689 -72.65 -1.81 -2.18
C LEU A 689 -71.85 -2.86 -2.98
N TYR A 690 -70.75 -3.37 -2.42
CA TYR A 690 -69.94 -4.43 -3.04
C TYR A 690 -70.74 -5.71 -3.27
N LYS A 691 -71.47 -6.19 -2.24
CA LYS A 691 -72.29 -7.40 -2.38
C LYS A 691 -73.39 -7.22 -3.41
N LYS A 692 -74.07 -6.07 -3.42
CA LYS A 692 -75.19 -5.82 -4.34
C LYS A 692 -74.74 -5.69 -5.79
N LEU A 693 -73.67 -4.94 -6.08
CA LEU A 693 -73.16 -4.83 -7.45
C LEU A 693 -72.52 -6.14 -7.96
N SER A 694 -71.83 -6.89 -7.10
CA SER A 694 -71.30 -8.20 -7.49
C SER A 694 -72.41 -9.21 -7.79
N ALA A 695 -73.57 -9.11 -7.13
CA ALA A 695 -74.70 -9.99 -7.39
C ALA A 695 -75.43 -9.64 -8.70
N ILE A 696 -75.60 -8.34 -8.99
CA ILE A 696 -76.41 -7.88 -10.13
C ILE A 696 -75.61 -7.85 -11.43
N VAL A 697 -74.38 -7.31 -11.41
CA VAL A 697 -73.56 -7.05 -12.62
C VAL A 697 -72.23 -7.78 -12.64
N ASP A 698 -71.99 -8.68 -11.68
CA ASP A 698 -70.73 -9.44 -11.52
C ASP A 698 -69.47 -8.55 -11.57
N LYS A 699 -69.59 -7.33 -11.06
CA LYS A 699 -68.51 -6.33 -11.03
C LYS A 699 -68.39 -5.72 -9.64
N SER A 700 -67.15 -5.49 -9.20
CA SER A 700 -66.91 -4.66 -8.02
C SER A 700 -67.33 -3.21 -8.28
N PRO A 701 -67.69 -2.41 -7.26
CA PRO A 701 -68.05 -1.01 -7.44
C PRO A 701 -66.99 -0.17 -8.15
N SER A 702 -65.70 -0.45 -7.92
CA SER A 702 -64.62 0.23 -8.64
C SER A 702 -64.60 -0.10 -10.13
N LEU A 703 -64.81 -1.37 -10.50
CA LEU A 703 -64.91 -1.80 -11.90
C LEU A 703 -66.21 -1.30 -12.57
N PHE A 704 -67.31 -1.29 -11.83
CA PHE A 704 -68.59 -0.76 -12.27
C PHE A 704 -68.47 0.72 -12.65
N MET A 705 -67.98 1.57 -11.74
CA MET A 705 -67.73 2.99 -12.00
C MET A 705 -66.75 3.19 -13.17
N ARG A 706 -65.68 2.38 -13.23
CA ARG A 706 -64.70 2.42 -14.32
C ARG A 706 -65.35 2.12 -15.66
N SER A 707 -66.23 1.12 -15.76
CA SER A 707 -66.88 0.74 -17.00
C SER A 707 -67.81 1.83 -17.55
N ILE A 708 -68.52 2.55 -16.67
CA ILE A 708 -69.36 3.70 -17.06
C ILE A 708 -68.48 4.84 -17.60
N ARG A 709 -67.38 5.15 -16.90
CA ARG A 709 -66.42 6.18 -17.35
C ARG A 709 -65.77 5.82 -18.68
N LEU A 710 -65.44 4.54 -18.90
CA LEU A 710 -64.88 4.05 -20.16
C LEU A 710 -65.90 4.11 -21.31
N SER A 711 -67.18 3.84 -21.05
CA SER A 711 -68.25 3.97 -22.05
C SER A 711 -68.39 5.42 -22.53
N HIS A 712 -68.38 6.40 -21.62
CA HIS A 712 -68.37 7.82 -21.99
C HIS A 712 -67.07 8.26 -22.67
N ALA A 713 -65.93 7.74 -22.23
CA ALA A 713 -64.65 8.00 -22.91
C ALA A 713 -64.68 7.49 -24.35
N ALA A 714 -65.23 6.28 -24.60
CA ALA A 714 -65.35 5.70 -25.94
C ALA A 714 -66.21 6.57 -26.87
N ARG A 715 -67.31 7.14 -26.34
CA ARG A 715 -68.15 8.09 -27.09
C ARG A 715 -67.39 9.37 -27.45
N LEU A 716 -66.71 9.99 -26.49
CA LEU A 716 -65.93 11.21 -26.73
C LEU A 716 -64.74 10.99 -27.69
N ILE A 717 -64.15 9.79 -27.69
CA ILE A 717 -63.09 9.40 -28.62
C ILE A 717 -63.63 9.32 -30.06
N ARG A 718 -64.85 8.81 -30.26
CA ARG A 718 -65.49 8.76 -31.60
C ARG A 718 -65.90 10.11 -32.14
N GLU A 719 -66.28 11.05 -31.27
CA GLU A 719 -66.66 12.41 -31.67
C GLU A 719 -65.44 13.26 -32.11
N ALA A 720 -64.21 12.77 -31.95
CA ALA A 720 -62.93 13.33 -32.45
C ALA A 720 -62.60 14.80 -32.09
N ASN A 721 -63.31 15.39 -31.12
CA ASN A 721 -63.21 16.82 -30.78
C ASN A 721 -62.32 17.17 -29.58
N HIS A 722 -61.72 16.17 -28.91
CA HIS A 722 -60.94 16.38 -27.67
C HIS A 722 -59.64 15.59 -27.65
N SER A 723 -58.60 16.16 -27.03
CA SER A 723 -57.35 15.42 -26.77
C SER A 723 -57.56 14.32 -25.72
N LEU A 724 -56.76 13.26 -25.74
CA LEU A 724 -56.89 12.14 -24.79
C LEU A 724 -56.74 12.60 -23.32
N ALA A 725 -55.96 13.65 -23.08
CA ALA A 725 -55.82 14.28 -21.77
C ALA A 725 -57.09 15.02 -21.33
N GLU A 726 -57.76 15.74 -22.23
CA GLU A 726 -59.06 16.36 -21.95
C GLU A 726 -60.14 15.31 -21.69
N ILE A 727 -60.14 14.22 -22.48
CA ILE A 727 -61.11 13.13 -22.30
C ILE A 727 -60.92 12.46 -20.92
N ALA A 728 -59.67 12.23 -20.50
CA ALA A 728 -59.39 11.70 -19.17
C ALA A 728 -59.92 12.61 -18.06
N THR A 729 -59.70 13.93 -18.17
CA THR A 729 -60.22 14.91 -17.21
C THR A 729 -61.75 14.93 -17.21
N LYS A 730 -62.40 14.98 -18.38
CA LYS A 730 -63.88 15.01 -18.51
C LYS A 730 -64.55 13.75 -18.01
N THR A 731 -63.90 12.59 -18.10
CA THR A 731 -64.45 11.30 -17.68
C THR A 731 -64.00 10.86 -16.28
N GLY A 732 -63.21 11.68 -15.59
CA GLY A 732 -62.82 11.46 -14.19
C GLY A 732 -61.70 10.40 -14.02
N PHE A 733 -60.84 10.23 -15.02
CA PHE A 733 -59.59 9.46 -14.87
C PHE A 733 -58.47 10.37 -14.37
N SER A 734 -57.59 9.83 -13.51
CA SER A 734 -56.48 10.58 -12.92
C SER A 734 -55.40 10.98 -13.93
N SER A 735 -55.26 10.26 -15.05
CA SER A 735 -54.32 10.58 -16.11
C SER A 735 -54.71 9.96 -17.46
N ALA A 736 -54.21 10.54 -18.56
CA ALA A 736 -54.39 10.01 -19.91
C ALA A 736 -53.80 8.60 -20.07
N SER A 737 -52.66 8.32 -19.43
CA SER A 737 -52.00 7.01 -19.46
C SER A 737 -52.84 5.95 -18.75
N TYR A 738 -53.46 6.31 -17.62
CA TYR A 738 -54.34 5.39 -16.88
C TYR A 738 -55.63 5.10 -17.65
N LEU A 739 -56.23 6.12 -18.28
CA LEU A 739 -57.34 5.95 -19.20
C LEU A 739 -56.97 4.99 -20.34
N SER A 740 -55.83 5.23 -21.01
CA SER A 740 -55.39 4.42 -22.16
C SER A 740 -55.22 2.94 -21.81
N ARG A 741 -54.59 2.63 -20.67
CA ARG A 741 -54.43 1.24 -20.21
C ARG A 741 -55.78 0.58 -19.92
N CYS A 742 -56.66 1.26 -19.17
CA CYS A 742 -57.98 0.71 -18.86
C CYS A 742 -58.85 0.54 -20.12
N PHE A 743 -58.70 1.44 -21.10
CA PHE A 743 -59.39 1.36 -22.38
C PHE A 743 -58.92 0.15 -23.19
N GLN A 744 -57.62 -0.11 -23.24
CA GLN A 744 -57.06 -1.27 -23.92
C GLN A 744 -57.44 -2.60 -23.25
N GLU A 745 -57.53 -2.63 -21.91
CA GLU A 745 -58.03 -3.79 -21.17
C GLU A 745 -59.49 -4.14 -21.54
N GLU A 746 -60.36 -3.14 -21.72
CA GLU A 746 -61.80 -3.35 -21.98
C GLU A 746 -62.11 -3.58 -23.46
N TYR A 747 -61.51 -2.79 -24.37
CA TYR A 747 -61.82 -2.83 -25.82
C TYR A 747 -60.78 -3.59 -26.65
N GLY A 748 -59.69 -4.06 -26.05
CA GLY A 748 -58.64 -4.84 -26.72
C GLY A 748 -57.73 -4.04 -27.67
N CYS A 749 -58.00 -2.75 -27.89
CA CYS A 749 -57.24 -1.86 -28.77
C CYS A 749 -56.96 -0.51 -28.10
N LYS A 750 -56.04 0.27 -28.66
CA LYS A 750 -55.69 1.59 -28.12
C LYS A 750 -56.79 2.63 -28.45
N PRO A 751 -56.99 3.67 -27.62
CA PRO A 751 -57.94 4.76 -27.92
C PRO A 751 -57.79 5.36 -29.33
N SER A 752 -56.55 5.52 -29.80
CA SER A 752 -56.25 6.05 -31.15
C SER A 752 -56.66 5.11 -32.28
N GLU A 753 -56.66 3.80 -32.04
CA GLU A 753 -57.12 2.78 -33.00
C GLU A 753 -58.64 2.71 -32.99
N TYR A 754 -59.25 2.79 -31.80
CA TYR A 754 -60.70 2.84 -31.62
C TYR A 754 -61.35 4.07 -32.29
N ALA A 755 -60.65 5.21 -32.32
CA ALA A 755 -61.12 6.40 -33.04
C ALA A 755 -61.15 6.23 -34.57
N ARG A 756 -60.42 5.26 -35.12
CA ARG A 756 -60.36 4.98 -36.57
C ARG A 756 -61.37 3.90 -37.01
N GLN A 757 -62.05 3.26 -36.06
CA GLN A 757 -63.10 2.27 -36.27
C GLN A 757 -64.48 2.95 -36.17
#